data_AF-A0A243RUD0-F1
#
_entry.id   AF-A0A243RUD0-F1
#
_cell.length_a   1.000
_cell.length_b   1.000
_cell.length_c   1.000
_cell.angle_alpha   90.00
_cell.angle_beta   90.00
_cell.angle_gamma   90.00
#
_symmetry.space_group_name_H-M   'P 1'
#
loop_
_entity.id
_entity.type
_entity.pdbx_description
1 polymer ?
#
loop_
_entity_poly.entity_id
_entity_poly.type
_entity_poly.pdbx_seq_one_letter_code
_entity_poly.pdbx_strand_id
1 'polypeptide(L)'
;MRRYRFGRIATLFAAIYVAVVIVSGVRALATGDPALLREIVTGEWDADFMPYAWWVELLMVAGGVLQGWAYWQILRGRPTGAAAVNDRPVRLLRAALYLSVACTLLYRLPLPYQWWFGLPSGLLQIAVVGLFFVVLADVLPRWLRLLGLVAGLANAAMGMAVTFAYGLGQYPVMQFVSPYQLGNAVYLLWLVPVLAGQDRDARWTRGTVRMGVASAALSLLSSGSHSVISFGGWGVDYDLLLVMVLGILGVLGTVWQARSAHDLGVLTPVPSAAPAVQVAPARAWPLAAVAVVLPLIPAAVNLADGIPAWIGPRGAVDDLFHGYVSYPATVLWVALDMLVGVGAPAVLILIAVMRRTRRLLRVTMLTLTLAAAAGIVTALTTESEADRQLIPEMIEQRLALYPDGLFDRNDKGEVLFGLSPLWYSTALAASALALLLLYRFPSAARSRHHVLAAALATSVTLCFLPVADQPRGQVTTAEDCSPPEAWEMDGEPVEPPPPTGTRAFICAVRQQLTLPFAATAPDQVLLDHGRRLCAVYTRNDPRELARLREVEGLSVRNLSEVLAGICPAAKAEIAAAAAARDREFNEFMAEEQRKCDATPRHRPLVKPAKAIRLKEPQWPEAGLELYDESPEEGKSTTSGPVTAGPGHVMVSTNSDFHVCVTLETYTRRPPVETKGWDNVIEVGYANQSGEMSFMDGLSGTELPDLSLNGRKGHYRIRLHLAWFPWKGEEDGIQRLLIMAYPGPGDKVVNHRLIDGESTFNRRKKPAGGLPGRGSGVR
;
A
#
# COMPACT_ATOMS: atom_id res chain seq x y z
N MET A 1 38.54 11.67 27.08
CA MET A 1 38.85 10.23 26.97
C MET A 1 39.51 9.63 28.22
N ARG A 2 40.55 10.24 28.83
CA ARG A 2 41.24 9.71 30.04
C ARG A 2 40.40 9.66 31.33
N ARG A 3 39.19 10.24 31.31
CA ARG A 3 38.26 10.29 32.47
C ARG A 3 37.52 8.99 32.73
N TYR A 4 37.62 7.99 31.86
CA TYR A 4 36.94 6.70 32.01
C TYR A 4 37.96 5.55 31.98
N ARG A 5 37.73 4.51 32.79
CA ARG A 5 38.69 3.40 32.97
C ARG A 5 39.03 2.69 31.65
N PHE A 6 38.03 2.43 30.81
CA PHE A 6 38.20 1.76 29.52
C PHE A 6 37.98 2.72 28.34
N GLY A 7 38.02 4.03 28.59
CA GLY A 7 37.66 5.04 27.60
C GLY A 7 38.49 4.98 26.31
N ARG A 8 39.79 4.62 26.40
CA ARG A 8 40.66 4.50 25.21
C ARG A 8 40.30 3.27 24.36
N ILE A 9 40.13 2.12 25.01
CA ILE A 9 39.78 0.85 24.34
C ILE A 9 38.41 1.00 23.68
N ALA A 10 37.43 1.52 24.41
CA ALA A 10 36.09 1.79 23.88
C ALA A 10 36.11 2.75 22.68
N THR A 11 36.95 3.80 22.71
CA THR A 11 37.09 4.72 21.57
C THR A 11 37.71 4.04 20.37
N LEU A 12 38.72 3.17 20.56
CA LEU A 12 39.31 2.41 19.46
C LEU A 12 38.27 1.52 18.78
N PHE A 13 37.52 0.72 19.55
CA PHE A 13 36.46 -0.14 19.01
C PHE A 13 35.37 0.66 18.29
N ALA A 14 34.88 1.73 18.91
CA ALA A 14 33.87 2.59 18.28
C ALA A 14 34.39 3.25 16.98
N ALA A 15 35.64 3.72 16.97
CA ALA A 15 36.23 4.34 15.80
C ALA A 15 36.43 3.33 14.66
N ILE A 16 36.88 2.10 14.96
CA ILE A 16 36.98 1.03 13.97
C ILE A 16 35.60 0.71 13.40
N TYR A 17 34.59 0.49 14.25
CA TYR A 17 33.23 0.22 13.81
C TYR A 17 32.68 1.31 12.89
N VAL A 18 32.80 2.59 13.30
CA VAL A 18 32.34 3.72 12.48
C VAL A 18 33.12 3.84 11.17
N ALA A 19 34.43 3.59 11.17
CA ALA A 19 35.22 3.60 9.96
C ALA A 19 34.76 2.52 8.97
N VAL A 20 34.49 1.30 9.45
CA VAL A 20 33.95 0.22 8.62
C VAL A 20 32.58 0.60 8.05
N VAL A 21 31.66 1.13 8.87
CA VAL A 21 30.34 1.61 8.41
C VAL A 21 30.47 2.67 7.32
N ILE A 22 31.35 3.67 7.50
CA ILE A 22 31.54 4.75 6.51
C ILE A 22 32.12 4.18 5.21
N VAL A 23 33.12 3.29 5.29
CA VAL A 23 33.73 2.67 4.11
C VAL A 23 32.69 1.81 3.36
N SER A 24 31.89 1.01 4.08
CA SER A 24 30.81 0.23 3.49
C SER A 24 29.73 1.11 2.86
N GLY A 25 29.40 2.26 3.47
CA GLY A 25 28.45 3.21 2.91
C GLY A 25 28.96 3.92 1.65
N VAL A 26 30.23 4.32 1.63
CA VAL A 26 30.87 4.87 0.42
C VAL A 26 30.88 3.83 -0.69
N ARG A 27 31.19 2.56 -0.37
CA ARG A 27 31.13 1.45 -1.32
C ARG A 27 29.70 1.25 -1.85
N ALA A 28 28.69 1.23 -0.98
CA ALA A 28 27.30 1.07 -1.36
C ALA A 28 26.85 2.18 -2.33
N LEU A 29 27.18 3.44 -2.01
CA LEU A 29 26.86 4.58 -2.88
C LEU A 29 27.61 4.55 -4.22
N ALA A 30 28.85 4.05 -4.24
CA ALA A 30 29.66 3.99 -5.46
C ALA A 30 29.33 2.80 -6.37
N THR A 31 28.89 1.67 -5.80
CA THR A 31 28.67 0.41 -6.53
C THR A 31 27.21 0.04 -6.72
N GLY A 32 26.30 0.66 -5.95
CA GLY A 32 24.89 0.28 -5.90
C GLY A 32 24.61 -0.98 -5.07
N ASP A 33 25.63 -1.56 -4.41
CA ASP A 33 25.51 -2.77 -3.59
C ASP A 33 25.55 -2.43 -2.07
N PRO A 34 24.38 -2.41 -1.38
CA PRO A 34 24.31 -2.06 0.03
C PRO A 34 24.49 -3.24 0.98
N ALA A 35 24.70 -4.47 0.49
CA ALA A 35 24.62 -5.70 1.30
C ALA A 35 25.50 -5.64 2.55
N LEU A 36 26.78 -5.27 2.40
CA LEU A 36 27.73 -5.18 3.51
C LEU A 36 27.36 -4.09 4.52
N LEU A 37 26.86 -2.93 4.07
CA LEU A 37 26.45 -1.86 4.99
C LEU A 37 25.26 -2.32 5.82
N ARG A 38 24.26 -2.90 5.17
CA ARG A 38 23.03 -3.37 5.82
C ARG A 38 23.35 -4.50 6.81
N GLU A 39 24.16 -5.49 6.41
CA GLU A 39 24.60 -6.57 7.29
C GLU A 39 25.26 -6.05 8.58
N ILE A 40 26.13 -5.03 8.48
CA ILE A 40 26.84 -4.45 9.64
C ILE A 40 25.93 -3.65 10.57
N VAL A 41 24.93 -2.94 10.02
CA VAL A 41 24.09 -2.00 10.79
C VAL A 41 22.83 -2.68 11.33
N THR A 42 22.18 -3.56 10.55
CA THR A 42 20.92 -4.19 10.95
C THR A 42 21.09 -5.64 11.41
N GLY A 43 22.05 -6.39 10.86
CA GLY A 43 22.32 -7.80 11.18
C GLY A 43 21.34 -8.76 10.50
N GLU A 44 21.76 -9.33 9.36
CA GLU A 44 20.98 -10.30 8.53
C GLU A 44 19.64 -9.76 7.99
N TRP A 45 19.55 -8.49 7.61
CA TRP A 45 18.47 -8.09 6.71
C TRP A 45 18.78 -8.60 5.31
N ASP A 46 17.89 -9.42 4.76
CA ASP A 46 17.98 -9.83 3.37
C ASP A 46 17.99 -8.58 2.48
N ALA A 47 18.99 -8.46 1.62
CA ALA A 47 19.14 -7.31 0.75
C ALA A 47 17.95 -7.18 -0.20
N ASP A 48 17.24 -8.29 -0.43
CA ASP A 48 16.08 -8.41 -1.30
C ASP A 48 14.84 -7.69 -0.76
N PHE A 49 14.75 -7.39 0.55
CA PHE A 49 13.56 -6.75 1.13
C PHE A 49 13.42 -5.25 0.83
N MET A 50 14.52 -4.56 0.51
CA MET A 50 14.47 -3.11 0.28
C MET A 50 15.30 -2.75 -0.95
N PRO A 51 14.71 -2.27 -2.04
CA PRO A 51 15.48 -1.89 -3.22
C PRO A 51 16.49 -0.80 -2.85
N TYR A 52 17.60 -0.77 -3.56
CA TYR A 52 18.65 0.22 -3.33
C TYR A 52 18.11 1.65 -3.50
N ALA A 53 18.29 2.47 -2.48
CA ALA A 53 17.98 3.90 -2.51
C ALA A 53 19.07 4.68 -1.78
N TRP A 54 19.75 5.59 -2.47
CA TRP A 54 20.93 6.30 -1.96
C TRP A 54 20.68 7.01 -0.61
N TRP A 55 19.48 7.56 -0.40
CA TRP A 55 19.11 8.26 0.83
C TRP A 55 18.86 7.30 2.00
N VAL A 56 18.38 6.08 1.74
CA VAL A 56 18.25 5.01 2.75
C VAL A 56 19.64 4.62 3.23
N GLU A 57 20.61 4.48 2.31
CA GLU A 57 21.97 4.11 2.69
C GLU A 57 22.66 5.24 3.50
N LEU A 58 22.35 6.52 3.23
CA LEU A 58 22.77 7.62 4.09
C LEU A 58 22.17 7.53 5.50
N LEU A 59 20.90 7.15 5.61
CA LEU A 59 20.26 6.90 6.91
C LEU A 59 20.91 5.72 7.64
N MET A 60 21.26 4.65 6.93
CA MET A 60 21.99 3.50 7.48
C MET A 60 23.38 3.89 7.99
N VAL A 61 24.13 4.69 7.24
CA VAL A 61 25.42 5.23 7.71
C VAL A 61 25.22 6.06 8.97
N ALA A 62 24.23 6.96 9.00
CA ALA A 62 23.93 7.74 10.20
C ALA A 62 23.56 6.85 11.40
N GLY A 63 22.80 5.78 11.13
CA GLY A 63 22.45 4.76 12.11
C GLY A 63 23.66 4.01 12.65
N GLY A 64 24.55 3.53 11.78
CA GLY A 64 25.80 2.89 12.20
C GLY A 64 26.73 3.84 12.97
N VAL A 65 26.78 5.13 12.62
CA VAL A 65 27.50 6.14 13.42
C VAL A 65 26.92 6.25 14.83
N LEU A 66 25.59 6.25 14.96
CA LEU A 66 24.90 6.24 16.25
C LEU A 66 25.19 4.96 17.05
N GLN A 67 25.19 3.79 16.41
CA GLN A 67 25.57 2.51 17.03
C GLN A 67 27.04 2.52 17.49
N GLY A 68 27.95 3.08 16.71
CA GLY A 68 29.35 3.32 17.11
C GLY A 68 29.46 4.18 18.37
N TRP A 69 28.68 5.26 18.44
CA TRP A 69 28.58 6.05 19.68
C TRP A 69 28.01 5.23 20.84
N ALA A 70 27.02 4.38 20.60
CA ALA A 70 26.44 3.51 21.63
C ALA A 70 27.46 2.50 22.16
N TYR A 71 28.24 1.85 21.29
CA TYR A 71 29.36 0.97 21.69
C TYR A 71 30.35 1.71 22.58
N TRP A 72 30.69 2.95 22.25
CA TRP A 72 31.55 3.75 23.13
C TRP A 72 30.93 3.97 24.51
N GLN A 73 29.63 4.30 24.59
CA GLN A 73 28.93 4.51 25.88
C GLN A 73 28.88 3.23 26.72
N ILE A 74 28.71 2.08 26.08
CA ILE A 74 28.64 0.77 26.71
C ILE A 74 30.02 0.34 27.23
N LEU A 75 31.06 0.46 26.39
CA LEU A 75 32.39 -0.10 26.68
C LEU A 75 33.29 0.81 27.52
N ARG A 76 33.03 2.12 27.58
CA ARG A 76 33.95 3.07 28.26
C ARG A 76 34.17 2.78 29.75
N GLY A 77 33.27 2.04 30.40
CA GLY A 77 33.34 1.74 31.81
C GLY A 77 33.00 2.95 32.70
N ARG A 78 33.16 2.75 34.01
CA ARG A 78 32.97 3.82 34.99
C ARG A 78 34.01 4.94 34.82
N PRO A 79 33.68 6.18 35.24
CA PRO A 79 34.67 7.24 35.45
C PRO A 79 35.85 6.77 36.29
N THR A 80 37.06 7.22 35.96
CA THR A 80 38.28 6.97 36.71
C THR A 80 38.18 7.71 38.05
N GLY A 81 38.27 6.99 39.17
CA GLY A 81 38.11 7.54 40.52
C GLY A 81 37.97 6.43 41.56
N ALA A 82 37.91 6.82 42.84
CA ALA A 82 37.68 5.88 43.94
C ALA A 82 36.33 5.16 43.75
N ALA A 83 36.31 3.86 44.05
CA ALA A 83 35.11 3.06 43.96
C ALA A 83 34.13 3.45 45.06
N ALA A 84 32.84 3.57 44.74
CA ALA A 84 31.82 3.65 45.78
C ALA A 84 31.81 2.36 46.60
N VAL A 85 31.79 2.50 47.93
CA VAL A 85 31.47 1.40 48.84
C VAL A 85 29.95 1.27 48.83
N ASN A 86 29.47 0.30 48.06
CA ASN A 86 28.05 0.10 47.81
C ASN A 86 27.50 -1.09 48.58
N ASP A 87 26.26 -0.96 49.04
CA ASP A 87 25.50 -2.06 49.63
C ASP A 87 25.32 -3.23 48.64
N ARG A 88 25.08 -4.42 49.18
CA ARG A 88 24.91 -5.64 48.40
C ARG A 88 23.87 -5.51 47.27
N PRO A 89 22.66 -4.94 47.48
CA PRO A 89 21.65 -4.81 46.42
C PRO A 89 22.13 -3.94 45.24
N VAL A 90 22.87 -2.87 45.52
CA VAL A 90 23.42 -1.97 44.50
C VAL A 90 24.48 -2.67 43.66
N ARG A 91 25.35 -3.48 44.29
CA ARG A 91 26.36 -4.28 43.58
C ARG A 91 25.71 -5.34 42.69
N LEU A 92 24.66 -6.00 43.18
CA LEU A 92 23.90 -7.00 42.41
C LEU A 92 23.18 -6.35 41.22
N LEU A 93 22.52 -5.20 41.42
CA LEU A 93 21.85 -4.47 40.33
C LEU A 93 22.85 -4.09 39.24
N ARG A 94 24.02 -3.59 39.63
CA ARG A 94 25.08 -3.25 38.70
C ARG A 94 25.56 -4.46 37.89
N ALA A 95 25.76 -5.61 38.54
CA ALA A 95 26.15 -6.84 37.86
C ALA A 95 25.05 -7.32 36.89
N ALA A 96 23.79 -7.30 37.32
CA ALA A 96 22.66 -7.70 36.49
C ALA A 96 22.50 -6.82 35.25
N LEU A 97 22.69 -5.50 35.37
CA LEU A 97 22.66 -4.57 34.24
C LEU A 97 23.80 -4.81 33.24
N TYR A 98 25.02 -5.10 33.71
CA TYR A 98 26.12 -5.46 32.81
C TYR A 98 25.89 -6.79 32.10
N LEU A 99 25.37 -7.79 32.83
CA LEU A 99 25.03 -9.06 32.23
C LEU A 99 23.90 -8.89 31.19
N SER A 100 22.96 -7.98 31.42
CA SER A 100 21.85 -7.72 30.50
C SER A 100 22.36 -7.11 29.20
N VAL A 101 23.25 -6.13 29.31
CA VAL A 101 23.96 -5.55 28.16
C VAL A 101 24.79 -6.60 27.42
N ALA A 102 25.48 -7.50 28.15
CA ALA A 102 26.25 -8.58 27.53
C ALA A 102 25.35 -9.56 26.77
N CYS A 103 24.22 -9.98 27.36
CA CYS A 103 23.23 -10.81 26.67
C CYS A 103 22.71 -10.13 25.40
N THR A 104 22.37 -8.83 25.45
CA THR A 104 21.93 -8.08 24.26
C THR A 104 23.00 -8.04 23.17
N LEU A 105 24.28 -7.92 23.52
CA LEU A 105 25.38 -7.95 22.56
C LEU A 105 25.64 -9.34 21.99
N LEU A 106 25.41 -10.41 22.76
CA LEU A 106 25.54 -11.78 22.28
C LEU A 106 24.53 -12.10 21.18
N TYR A 107 23.31 -11.55 21.24
CA TYR A 107 22.31 -11.69 20.17
C TYR A 107 22.71 -11.03 18.84
N ARG A 108 23.73 -10.17 18.84
CA ARG A 108 24.25 -9.52 17.63
C ARG A 108 25.39 -10.31 16.98
N LEU A 109 25.83 -11.39 17.62
CA LEU A 109 26.80 -12.30 17.00
C LEU A 109 26.07 -13.19 15.97
N PRO A 110 26.74 -13.62 14.90
CA PRO A 110 26.20 -14.53 13.88
C PRO A 110 26.10 -15.96 14.44
N LEU A 111 25.38 -16.11 15.56
CA LEU A 111 25.07 -17.39 16.16
C LEU A 111 23.67 -17.78 15.66
N PRO A 112 23.49 -18.99 15.12
CA PRO A 112 22.19 -19.44 14.66
C PRO A 112 21.19 -19.34 15.81
N TYR A 113 20.15 -18.52 15.62
CA TYR A 113 19.20 -18.22 16.67
C TYR A 113 18.49 -19.49 17.14
N GLN A 114 18.62 -19.79 18.43
CA GLN A 114 17.86 -20.83 19.11
C GLN A 114 16.80 -20.16 19.97
N TRP A 115 15.55 -20.62 19.90
CA TRP A 115 14.43 -20.02 20.62
C TRP A 115 14.69 -19.88 22.12
N TRP A 116 15.42 -20.83 22.73
CA TRP A 116 15.70 -20.82 24.17
C TRP A 116 16.75 -19.78 24.59
N PHE A 117 17.46 -19.13 23.67
CA PHE A 117 18.36 -18.02 24.00
C PHE A 117 17.63 -16.89 24.73
N GLY A 118 16.32 -16.71 24.45
CA GLY A 118 15.43 -15.74 25.12
C GLY A 118 15.30 -15.90 26.64
N LEU A 119 15.47 -17.12 27.16
CA LEU A 119 15.17 -17.44 28.56
C LEU A 119 16.15 -16.77 29.55
N PRO A 120 17.49 -16.83 29.37
CA PRO A 120 18.43 -16.05 30.16
C PRO A 120 18.09 -14.56 30.26
N SER A 121 17.69 -13.93 29.16
CA SER A 121 17.27 -12.51 29.19
C SER A 121 16.02 -12.27 30.02
N GLY A 122 15.02 -13.17 29.96
CA GLY A 122 13.82 -13.07 30.79
C GLY A 122 14.11 -13.19 32.29
N LEU A 123 14.90 -14.18 32.69
CA LEU A 123 15.32 -14.37 34.08
C LEU A 123 16.13 -13.19 34.61
N LEU A 124 17.00 -12.64 33.76
CA LEU A 124 17.81 -11.49 34.10
C LEU A 124 16.98 -10.22 34.23
N GLN A 125 15.97 -10.04 33.37
CA GLN A 125 15.03 -8.94 33.48
C GLN A 125 14.27 -9.01 34.81
N ILE A 126 13.79 -10.19 35.24
CA ILE A 126 13.17 -10.38 36.56
C ILE A 126 14.11 -9.92 37.68
N ALA A 127 15.38 -10.32 37.63
CA ALA A 127 16.38 -9.89 38.59
C ALA A 127 16.57 -8.37 38.59
N VAL A 128 16.69 -7.74 37.41
CA VAL A 128 16.82 -6.28 37.27
C VAL A 128 15.60 -5.56 37.86
N VAL A 129 14.38 -6.01 37.57
CA VAL A 129 13.14 -5.42 38.12
C VAL A 129 13.12 -5.52 39.65
N GLY A 130 13.37 -6.71 40.21
CA GLY A 130 13.40 -6.91 41.66
C GLY A 130 14.48 -6.08 42.36
N LEU A 131 15.66 -5.97 41.74
CA LEU A 131 16.77 -5.19 42.28
C LEU A 131 16.51 -3.68 42.21
N PHE A 132 15.88 -3.17 41.15
CA PHE A 132 15.43 -1.77 41.12
C PHE A 132 14.38 -1.47 42.21
N PHE A 133 13.44 -2.39 42.45
CA PHE A 133 12.43 -2.25 43.51
C PHE A 133 13.07 -2.10 44.90
N VAL A 134 14.16 -2.82 45.17
CA VAL A 134 14.91 -2.75 46.43
C VAL A 134 15.78 -1.50 46.47
N VAL A 135 16.53 -1.20 45.40
CA VAL A 135 17.49 -0.09 45.38
C VAL A 135 16.81 1.28 45.46
N LEU A 136 15.61 1.42 44.89
CA LEU A 136 14.84 2.68 44.90
C LEU A 136 13.93 2.82 46.12
N ALA A 137 14.15 2.01 47.17
CA ALA A 137 13.23 1.91 48.31
C ALA A 137 13.03 3.21 49.07
N ASP A 138 14.10 3.98 49.25
CA ASP A 138 14.13 5.20 50.04
C ASP A 138 13.77 6.46 49.23
N VAL A 139 13.61 6.32 47.91
CA VAL A 139 13.43 7.45 46.98
C VAL A 139 12.01 7.52 46.43
N LEU A 140 11.37 6.37 46.23
CA LEU A 140 10.03 6.29 45.65
C LEU A 140 8.99 5.84 46.68
N PRO A 141 7.74 6.35 46.61
CA PRO A 141 6.67 5.87 47.46
C PRO A 141 6.34 4.41 47.14
N ARG A 142 5.92 3.66 48.17
CA ARG A 142 5.69 2.21 48.10
C ARG A 142 4.75 1.80 46.96
N TRP A 143 3.70 2.56 46.69
CA TRP A 143 2.72 2.24 45.65
C TRP A 143 3.33 2.32 44.23
N LEU A 144 4.14 3.35 43.92
CA LEU A 144 4.83 3.45 42.63
C LEU A 144 5.84 2.31 42.45
N ARG A 145 6.51 1.93 43.54
CA ARG A 145 7.44 0.79 43.53
C ARG A 145 6.71 -0.52 43.27
N LEU A 146 5.58 -0.76 43.94
CA LEU A 146 4.78 -1.97 43.74
C LEU A 146 4.20 -2.02 42.32
N LEU A 147 3.68 -0.90 41.81
CA LEU A 147 3.23 -0.77 40.43
C LEU A 147 4.35 -1.14 39.45
N GLY A 148 5.53 -0.53 39.61
CA GLY A 148 6.69 -0.82 38.76
C GLY A 148 7.16 -2.28 38.87
N LEU A 149 7.15 -2.88 40.06
CA LEU A 149 7.51 -4.29 40.28
C LEU A 149 6.53 -5.23 39.57
N VAL A 150 5.22 -5.04 39.79
CA VAL A 150 4.17 -5.87 39.18
C VAL A 150 4.21 -5.76 37.67
N ALA A 151 4.26 -4.54 37.13
CA ALA A 151 4.36 -4.30 35.70
C ALA A 151 5.65 -4.91 35.11
N GLY A 152 6.78 -4.76 35.80
CA GLY A 152 8.05 -5.29 35.32
C GLY A 152 8.13 -6.82 35.31
N LEU A 153 7.56 -7.47 36.33
CA LEU A 153 7.45 -8.93 36.39
C LEU A 153 6.47 -9.46 35.34
N ALA A 154 5.33 -8.79 35.16
CA ALA A 154 4.37 -9.13 34.11
C ALA A 154 5.02 -9.01 32.72
N ASN A 155 5.77 -7.93 32.45
CA ASN A 155 6.50 -7.75 31.20
C ASN A 155 7.51 -8.89 30.95
N ALA A 156 8.29 -9.27 31.97
CA ALA A 156 9.25 -10.35 31.85
C ALA A 156 8.57 -11.72 31.64
N ALA A 157 7.46 -11.98 32.33
CA ALA A 157 6.66 -13.19 32.18
C ALA A 157 6.05 -13.30 30.78
N MET A 158 5.49 -12.20 30.24
CA MET A 158 4.99 -12.15 28.86
C MET A 158 6.11 -12.42 27.85
N GLY A 159 7.28 -11.82 28.01
CA GLY A 159 8.43 -12.08 27.14
C GLY A 159 8.88 -13.55 27.14
N MET A 160 8.89 -14.18 28.32
CA MET A 160 9.18 -15.63 28.43
C MET A 160 8.07 -16.49 27.81
N ALA A 161 6.79 -16.14 28.04
CA ALA A 161 5.66 -16.86 27.46
C ALA A 161 5.69 -16.83 25.93
N VAL A 162 6.03 -15.67 25.33
CA VAL A 162 6.25 -15.54 23.88
C VAL A 162 7.42 -16.40 23.40
N THR A 163 8.53 -16.40 24.14
CA THR A 163 9.70 -17.24 23.83
C THR A 163 9.32 -18.73 23.81
N PHE A 164 8.53 -19.20 24.79
CA PHE A 164 8.02 -20.57 24.83
C PHE A 164 7.02 -20.86 23.72
N ALA A 165 6.06 -19.97 23.46
CA ALA A 165 5.08 -20.13 22.41
C ALA A 165 5.76 -20.27 21.03
N TYR A 166 6.77 -19.44 20.75
CA TYR A 166 7.59 -19.54 19.55
C TYR A 166 8.31 -20.89 19.45
N GLY A 167 8.98 -21.32 20.53
CA GLY A 167 9.66 -22.62 20.57
C GLY A 167 8.73 -23.83 20.39
N LEU A 168 7.46 -23.69 20.78
CA LEU A 168 6.42 -24.72 20.63
C LEU A 168 5.63 -24.61 19.32
N GLY A 169 5.96 -23.66 18.44
CA GLY A 169 5.22 -23.42 17.19
C GLY A 169 3.78 -22.91 17.39
N GLN A 170 3.46 -22.35 18.56
CA GLN A 170 2.13 -21.85 18.93
C GLN A 170 1.94 -20.38 18.52
N TYR A 171 2.01 -20.11 17.22
CA TYR A 171 1.87 -18.75 16.66
C TYR A 171 0.54 -18.05 17.01
N PRO A 172 -0.62 -18.74 17.11
CA PRO A 172 -1.86 -18.07 17.51
C PRO A 172 -1.80 -17.54 18.95
N VAL A 173 -1.22 -18.31 19.88
CA VAL A 173 -1.01 -17.87 21.27
C VAL A 173 -0.05 -16.67 21.31
N MET A 174 0.95 -16.67 20.43
CA MET A 174 1.84 -15.53 20.27
C MET A 174 1.06 -14.27 19.87
N GLN A 175 0.05 -14.31 19.00
CA GLN A 175 -0.73 -13.10 18.69
C GLN A 175 -1.49 -12.53 19.89
N PHE A 176 -2.08 -13.38 20.74
CA PHE A 176 -2.82 -12.95 21.93
C PHE A 176 -1.93 -12.52 23.11
N VAL A 177 -0.81 -13.22 23.32
CA VAL A 177 0.12 -12.99 24.43
C VAL A 177 1.24 -12.04 24.04
N SER A 178 1.38 -11.75 22.73
CA SER A 178 2.49 -10.95 22.26
C SER A 178 2.43 -9.55 22.89
N PRO A 179 3.60 -9.02 23.27
CA PRO A 179 3.75 -7.63 23.65
C PRO A 179 3.23 -6.61 22.62
N TYR A 180 2.82 -7.03 21.42
CA TYR A 180 2.22 -6.16 20.38
C TYR A 180 0.98 -5.40 20.84
N GLN A 181 0.18 -5.90 21.79
CA GLN A 181 -0.96 -5.12 22.29
C GLN A 181 -0.68 -4.50 23.66
N LEU A 182 -0.34 -5.31 24.68
CA LEU A 182 -0.18 -4.80 26.05
C LEU A 182 1.28 -4.57 26.48
N GLY A 183 2.25 -5.13 25.76
CA GLY A 183 3.64 -5.20 26.21
C GLY A 183 4.30 -3.84 26.41
N ASN A 184 4.13 -2.92 25.46
CA ASN A 184 4.72 -1.59 25.56
C ASN A 184 4.13 -0.79 26.73
N ALA A 185 2.82 -0.85 26.92
CA ALA A 185 2.15 -0.18 28.03
C ALA A 185 2.65 -0.74 29.38
N VAL A 186 2.72 -2.07 29.51
CA VAL A 186 3.22 -2.73 30.72
C VAL A 186 4.71 -2.43 30.94
N TYR A 187 5.52 -2.41 29.88
CA TYR A 187 6.92 -2.00 29.94
C TYR A 187 7.08 -0.55 30.43
N LEU A 188 6.26 0.39 29.96
CA LEU A 188 6.31 1.79 30.38
C LEU A 188 5.83 1.97 31.83
N LEU A 189 4.80 1.23 32.24
CA LEU A 189 4.36 1.18 33.65
C LEU A 189 5.47 0.72 34.59
N TRP A 190 6.42 -0.07 34.10
CA TRP A 190 7.65 -0.40 34.80
C TRP A 190 8.73 0.68 34.68
N LEU A 191 9.05 1.12 33.47
CA LEU A 191 10.21 1.96 33.20
C LEU A 191 10.02 3.38 33.74
N VAL A 192 8.82 3.96 33.64
CA VAL A 192 8.55 5.34 34.08
C VAL A 192 8.78 5.52 35.59
N PRO A 193 8.26 4.65 36.49
CA PRO A 193 8.63 4.69 37.90
C PRO A 193 10.14 4.57 38.14
N VAL A 194 10.83 3.68 37.43
CA VAL A 194 12.30 3.52 37.55
C VAL A 194 13.00 4.83 37.19
N LEU A 195 12.66 5.46 36.07
CA LEU A 195 13.25 6.73 35.64
C LEU A 195 12.92 7.87 36.62
N ALA A 196 11.71 7.90 37.17
CA ALA A 196 11.31 8.87 38.18
C ALA A 196 12.06 8.66 39.51
N GLY A 197 12.46 7.43 39.83
CA GLY A 197 13.34 7.12 40.94
C GLY A 197 14.78 7.55 40.66
N GLN A 198 15.29 7.23 39.47
CA GLN A 198 16.64 7.62 39.05
C GLN A 198 16.83 9.15 38.98
N ASP A 199 15.80 9.92 38.58
CA ASP A 199 15.89 11.40 38.54
C ASP A 199 15.97 12.03 39.95
N ARG A 200 15.38 11.36 40.95
CA ARG A 200 15.38 11.81 42.34
C ARG A 200 16.60 11.32 43.13
N ASP A 201 17.27 10.28 42.65
CA ASP A 201 18.38 9.66 43.31
C ASP A 201 19.72 10.18 42.78
N ALA A 202 20.55 10.73 43.66
CA ALA A 202 21.84 11.32 43.32
C ALA A 202 22.86 10.33 42.73
N ARG A 203 22.63 9.02 42.85
CA ARG A 203 23.48 7.98 42.25
C ARG A 203 23.46 8.00 40.73
N TRP A 204 22.37 8.43 40.10
CA TRP A 204 22.26 8.48 38.64
C TRP A 204 22.45 9.88 38.10
N THR A 205 23.19 9.96 36.99
CA THR A 205 23.34 11.24 36.30
C THR A 205 22.10 11.59 35.49
N ARG A 206 21.78 12.88 35.37
CA ARG A 206 20.72 13.38 34.48
C ARG A 206 20.88 12.89 33.03
N GLY A 207 22.12 12.66 32.60
CA GLY A 207 22.40 12.10 31.27
C GLY A 207 21.89 10.68 31.11
N THR A 208 22.03 9.85 32.14
CA THR A 208 21.50 8.48 32.17
C THR A 208 19.99 8.48 32.15
N VAL A 209 19.34 9.28 33.01
CA VAL A 209 17.88 9.41 33.04
C VAL A 209 17.33 9.84 31.68
N ARG A 210 17.95 10.84 31.02
CA ARG A 210 17.54 11.28 29.67
C ARG A 210 17.63 10.18 28.62
N MET A 211 18.65 9.32 28.68
CA MET A 211 18.75 8.17 27.77
C MET A 211 17.66 7.15 28.04
N GLY A 212 17.31 6.92 29.30
CA GLY A 212 16.18 6.08 29.66
C GLY A 212 14.84 6.66 29.21
N VAL A 213 14.63 7.97 29.35
CA VAL A 213 13.44 8.67 28.81
C VAL A 213 13.37 8.55 27.29
N ALA A 214 14.50 8.71 26.59
CA ALA A 214 14.55 8.54 25.14
C ALA A 214 14.23 7.08 24.74
N SER A 215 14.73 6.09 25.49
CA SER A 215 14.38 4.68 25.29
C SER A 215 12.90 4.41 25.57
N ALA A 216 12.32 5.02 26.59
CA ALA A 216 10.90 4.89 26.91
C ALA A 216 10.03 5.48 25.78
N ALA A 217 10.39 6.68 25.30
CA ALA A 217 9.72 7.31 24.17
C ALA A 217 9.83 6.47 22.90
N LEU A 218 10.99 5.86 22.64
CA LEU A 218 11.16 4.95 21.50
C LEU A 218 10.31 3.68 21.64
N SER A 219 10.14 3.17 22.87
CA SER A 219 9.30 1.99 23.14
C SER A 219 7.80 2.27 22.95
N LEU A 220 7.37 3.54 23.01
CA LEU A 220 6.02 3.95 22.60
C LEU A 220 5.84 3.89 21.09
N LEU A 221 6.91 4.09 20.32
CA LEU A 221 6.87 4.10 18.86
C LEU A 221 7.11 2.72 18.24
N SER A 222 7.74 1.80 18.99
CA SER A 222 8.01 0.42 18.56
C SER A 222 6.79 -0.46 18.79
N SER A 223 6.30 -1.16 17.76
CA SER A 223 5.06 -1.96 17.80
C SER A 223 5.06 -3.12 18.78
N GLY A 224 6.20 -3.70 19.10
CA GLY A 224 6.32 -4.81 20.05
C GLY A 224 7.78 -5.04 20.40
N SER A 225 8.00 -5.79 21.48
CA SER A 225 9.29 -6.05 22.12
C SER A 225 10.48 -6.11 21.16
N HIS A 226 11.54 -5.35 21.48
CA HIS A 226 12.92 -5.56 21.03
C HIS A 226 13.10 -6.59 19.89
N SER A 227 12.89 -6.12 18.66
CA SER A 227 13.35 -6.72 17.40
C SER A 227 13.05 -8.21 17.19
N VAL A 228 11.86 -8.54 16.67
CA VAL A 228 11.68 -9.61 15.67
C VAL A 228 10.63 -9.11 14.66
N ILE A 229 11.00 -9.05 13.38
CA ILE A 229 10.26 -8.40 12.27
C ILE A 229 9.61 -9.49 11.39
N SER A 230 8.40 -9.23 10.85
CA SER A 230 7.75 -10.02 9.79
C SER A 230 7.34 -9.08 8.64
N PHE A 231 7.39 -9.57 7.39
CA PHE A 231 7.39 -8.78 6.14
C PHE A 231 6.36 -9.24 5.10
N GLY A 232 5.91 -8.30 4.24
CA GLY A 232 5.37 -8.57 2.90
C GLY A 232 4.83 -7.33 2.16
N GLY A 233 5.45 -6.92 1.04
CA GLY A 233 4.92 -5.93 0.08
C GLY A 233 6.01 -5.11 -0.65
N TRP A 234 5.87 -4.86 -1.97
CA TRP A 234 6.91 -4.26 -2.84
C TRP A 234 6.67 -2.77 -3.17
N GLY A 235 7.76 -2.04 -3.41
CA GLY A 235 7.86 -0.57 -3.36
C GLY A 235 8.71 -0.19 -2.13
N VAL A 236 9.43 0.94 -2.08
CA VAL A 236 10.18 1.28 -0.86
C VAL A 236 9.18 1.52 0.26
N ASP A 237 8.90 0.46 1.00
CA ASP A 237 7.92 0.47 2.07
C ASP A 237 8.47 1.36 3.17
N TYR A 238 7.88 2.55 3.29
CA TYR A 238 8.21 3.52 4.32
C TYR A 238 8.01 2.92 5.72
N ASP A 239 7.17 1.90 5.80
CA ASP A 239 6.96 1.15 7.02
C ASP A 239 8.18 0.32 7.40
N LEU A 240 8.78 -0.35 6.41
CA LEU A 240 10.00 -1.10 6.64
C LEU A 240 11.15 -0.18 7.03
N LEU A 241 11.25 0.98 6.39
CA LEU A 241 12.23 2.02 6.75
C LEU A 241 12.05 2.47 8.21
N LEU A 242 10.81 2.65 8.64
CA LEU A 242 10.56 3.10 10.00
C LEU A 242 10.95 2.03 11.03
N VAL A 243 10.60 0.77 10.79
CA VAL A 243 11.01 -0.36 11.63
C VAL A 243 12.54 -0.44 11.71
N MET A 244 13.22 -0.25 10.59
CA MET A 244 14.69 -0.17 10.51
C MET A 244 15.25 0.93 11.40
N VAL A 245 14.71 2.15 11.30
CA VAL A 245 15.13 3.31 12.08
C VAL A 245 14.86 3.08 13.58
N LEU A 246 13.70 2.54 13.94
CA LEU A 246 13.37 2.19 15.32
C LEU A 246 14.33 1.13 15.88
N GLY A 247 14.68 0.12 15.07
CA GLY A 247 15.68 -0.90 15.42
C GLY A 247 17.07 -0.31 15.67
N ILE A 248 17.51 0.63 14.83
CA ILE A 248 18.76 1.37 15.00
C ILE A 248 18.74 2.20 16.28
N LEU A 249 17.64 2.91 16.55
CA LEU A 249 17.48 3.73 17.75
C LEU A 249 17.37 2.89 19.04
N GLY A 250 17.05 1.59 18.93
CA GLY A 250 16.95 0.64 20.04
C GLY A 250 18.19 0.59 20.93
N VAL A 251 19.36 0.98 20.42
CA VAL A 251 20.62 1.07 21.20
C VAL A 251 20.52 1.99 22.42
N LEU A 252 19.58 2.95 22.44
CA LEU A 252 19.39 3.87 23.55
C LEU A 252 19.02 3.14 24.86
N GLY A 253 18.26 2.04 24.77
CA GLY A 253 17.92 1.21 25.93
C GLY A 253 19.15 0.52 26.53
N THR A 254 19.97 -0.10 25.69
CA THR A 254 21.23 -0.74 26.10
C THR A 254 22.22 0.28 26.66
N VAL A 255 22.30 1.48 26.05
CA VAL A 255 23.11 2.59 26.57
C VAL A 255 22.60 3.04 27.94
N TRP A 256 21.29 3.16 28.14
CA TRP A 256 20.71 3.49 29.44
C TRP A 256 21.06 2.44 30.51
N GLN A 257 20.95 1.15 30.21
CA GLN A 257 21.33 0.07 31.13
C GLN A 257 22.82 0.12 31.48
N ALA A 258 23.69 0.23 30.47
CA ALA A 258 25.13 0.30 30.69
C ALA A 258 25.51 1.55 31.49
N ARG A 259 24.94 2.71 31.19
CA ARG A 259 25.17 3.94 31.95
C ARG A 259 24.62 3.88 33.37
N SER A 260 23.47 3.24 33.58
CA SER A 260 22.94 2.96 34.92
C SER A 260 23.92 2.10 35.72
N ALA A 261 24.52 1.07 35.11
CA ALA A 261 25.56 0.26 35.74
C ALA A 261 26.86 1.04 36.01
N HIS A 262 27.24 1.97 35.13
CA HIS A 262 28.39 2.86 35.31
C HIS A 262 28.20 3.80 36.50
N ASP A 263 27.05 4.47 36.54
CA ASP A 263 26.72 5.48 37.54
C ASP A 263 26.65 4.87 38.95
N LEU A 264 26.08 3.66 39.08
CA LEU A 264 26.08 2.89 40.34
C LEU A 264 27.49 2.57 40.86
N GLY A 265 28.54 2.66 40.03
CA GLY A 265 29.92 2.39 40.43
C GLY A 265 30.73 3.62 40.87
N VAL A 266 30.11 4.82 40.85
CA VAL A 266 30.74 6.12 41.14
C VAL A 266 30.34 6.58 42.53
N LEU A 267 31.27 7.19 43.26
CA LEU A 267 30.97 7.85 44.54
C LEU A 267 29.90 8.92 44.32
N THR A 268 28.80 8.82 45.08
CA THR A 268 27.69 9.76 45.01
C THR A 268 28.22 11.17 45.26
N PRO A 269 28.06 12.12 44.30
CA PRO A 269 28.41 13.51 44.55
C PRO A 269 27.58 14.01 45.73
N VAL A 270 28.20 14.74 46.65
CA VAL A 270 27.47 15.46 47.70
C VAL A 270 26.41 16.34 47.01
N PRO A 271 25.12 16.24 47.39
CA PRO A 271 24.06 17.01 46.74
C PRO A 271 24.43 18.49 46.75
N SER A 272 24.67 19.06 45.56
CA SER A 272 24.78 20.51 45.44
C SER A 272 23.40 21.11 45.71
N ALA A 273 23.35 22.15 46.53
CA ALA A 273 22.11 22.86 46.86
C ALA A 273 21.31 23.12 45.58
N ALA A 274 20.03 22.73 45.59
CA ALA A 274 19.18 22.88 44.42
C ALA A 274 19.16 24.36 44.02
N PRO A 275 19.50 24.71 42.76
CA PRO A 275 19.46 26.09 42.32
C PRO A 275 18.02 26.61 42.46
N ALA A 276 17.87 27.80 43.03
CA ALA A 276 16.56 28.43 43.22
C ALA A 276 15.78 28.44 41.90
N VAL A 277 14.49 28.11 41.97
CA VAL A 277 13.60 28.08 40.80
C VAL A 277 13.51 29.50 40.23
N GLN A 278 14.19 29.74 39.11
CA GLN A 278 14.13 31.03 38.42
C GLN A 278 12.80 31.15 37.67
N VAL A 279 11.90 31.98 38.21
CA VAL A 279 10.66 32.39 37.54
C VAL A 279 11.01 33.42 36.47
N ALA A 280 10.49 33.27 35.25
CA ALA A 280 10.69 34.27 34.20
C ALA A 280 9.89 35.56 34.52
N PRO A 281 10.42 36.75 34.20
CA PRO A 281 9.71 38.00 34.45
C PRO A 281 8.38 38.04 33.69
N ALA A 282 7.38 38.70 34.30
CA ALA A 282 6.10 38.98 33.65
C ALA A 282 6.32 39.84 32.39
N ARG A 283 5.74 39.44 31.26
CA ARG A 283 5.73 40.24 30.02
C ARG A 283 4.30 40.55 29.59
N ALA A 284 4.17 41.49 28.65
CA ALA A 284 2.89 42.02 28.19
C ALA A 284 1.92 40.90 27.78
N TRP A 285 0.76 40.89 28.44
CA TRP A 285 -0.34 39.95 28.24
C TRP A 285 -0.88 39.80 26.80
N PRO A 286 -0.95 40.84 25.94
CA PRO A 286 -1.61 40.70 24.63
C PRO A 286 -0.93 39.67 23.71
N LEU A 287 0.39 39.60 23.69
CA LEU A 287 1.11 38.62 22.85
C LEU A 287 0.98 37.20 23.39
N ALA A 288 0.87 37.02 24.71
CA ALA A 288 0.61 35.72 25.30
C ALA A 288 -0.81 35.24 24.99
N ALA A 289 -1.79 36.16 24.95
CA ALA A 289 -3.14 35.85 24.51
C ALA A 289 -3.17 35.40 23.03
N VAL A 290 -2.42 36.06 22.14
CA VAL A 290 -2.29 35.62 20.72
C VAL A 290 -1.77 34.18 20.63
N ALA A 291 -0.72 33.84 21.40
CA ALA A 291 -0.18 32.48 21.41
C ALA A 291 -1.21 31.44 21.87
N VAL A 292 -2.12 31.79 22.79
CA VAL A 292 -3.21 30.92 23.28
C VAL A 292 -4.34 30.80 22.26
N VAL A 293 -4.69 31.90 21.57
CA VAL A 293 -5.83 31.93 20.64
C VAL A 293 -5.52 31.21 19.32
N LEU A 294 -4.28 31.26 18.83
CA LEU A 294 -3.90 30.70 17.54
C LEU A 294 -4.37 29.23 17.32
N PRO A 295 -4.12 28.27 18.24
CA PRO A 295 -4.57 26.89 18.05
C PRO A 295 -6.10 26.70 18.19
N LEU A 296 -6.81 27.68 18.79
CA LEU A 296 -8.27 27.63 18.91
C LEU A 296 -8.99 27.96 17.61
N ILE A 297 -8.36 28.71 16.69
CA ILE A 297 -8.97 29.10 15.42
C ILE A 297 -9.29 27.87 14.55
N PRO A 298 -8.31 27.01 14.17
CA PRO A 298 -8.61 25.82 13.37
C PRO A 298 -9.49 24.83 14.14
N ALA A 299 -9.30 24.71 15.47
CA ALA A 299 -10.15 23.88 16.33
C ALA A 299 -11.62 24.31 16.31
N ALA A 300 -11.91 25.60 16.35
CA ALA A 300 -13.27 26.12 16.34
C ALA A 300 -13.97 25.88 14.99
N VAL A 301 -13.25 25.98 13.87
CA VAL A 301 -13.81 25.70 12.53
C VAL A 301 -14.12 24.20 12.41
N ASN A 302 -13.15 23.34 12.72
CA ASN A 302 -13.35 21.88 12.70
C ASN A 302 -14.49 21.43 13.62
N LEU A 303 -14.61 22.00 14.82
CA LEU A 303 -15.73 21.72 15.73
C LEU A 303 -17.07 22.23 15.20
N ALA A 304 -17.10 23.35 14.47
CA ALA A 304 -18.33 23.85 13.85
C ALA A 304 -18.83 22.91 12.74
N ASP A 305 -17.90 22.21 12.07
CA ASP A 305 -18.18 21.20 11.06
C ASP A 305 -18.40 19.79 11.66
N GLY A 306 -18.39 19.65 12.99
CA GLY A 306 -18.61 18.36 13.68
C GLY A 306 -17.40 17.43 13.72
N ILE A 307 -16.20 17.91 13.34
CA ILE A 307 -14.99 17.11 13.17
C ILE A 307 -13.97 17.46 14.27
N PRO A 308 -13.96 16.82 15.44
CA PRO A 308 -13.05 17.14 16.53
C PRO A 308 -11.61 16.64 16.31
N ALA A 309 -11.27 16.09 15.13
CA ALA A 309 -9.96 15.56 14.79
C ALA A 309 -9.00 16.66 14.27
N TRP A 310 -7.71 16.48 14.50
CA TRP A 310 -6.67 17.38 13.96
C TRP A 310 -6.12 16.86 12.63
N ILE A 311 -5.68 15.61 12.60
CA ILE A 311 -5.13 14.91 11.45
C ILE A 311 -6.17 13.94 10.86
N GLY A 312 -6.91 13.23 11.72
CA GLY A 312 -7.82 12.17 11.29
C GLY A 312 -7.10 10.91 10.80
N PRO A 313 -7.80 9.96 10.18
CA PRO A 313 -7.25 8.67 9.73
C PRO A 313 -6.48 8.81 8.41
N ARG A 314 -5.50 9.72 8.35
CA ARG A 314 -4.82 10.13 7.11
C ARG A 314 -3.30 10.21 7.25
N GLY A 315 -2.61 9.83 6.18
CA GLY A 315 -1.17 10.05 5.99
C GLY A 315 -0.26 9.20 6.87
N ALA A 316 1.04 9.28 6.62
CA ALA A 316 2.03 8.36 7.18
C ALA A 316 2.11 8.34 8.72
N VAL A 317 1.71 9.42 9.39
CA VAL A 317 1.68 9.44 10.85
C VAL A 317 0.52 8.57 11.36
N ASP A 318 -0.65 8.67 10.73
CA ASP A 318 -1.77 7.80 11.07
C ASP A 318 -1.49 6.35 10.69
N ASP A 319 -0.94 6.12 9.50
CA ASP A 319 -0.50 4.80 9.04
C ASP A 319 0.49 4.16 10.01
N LEU A 320 1.43 4.96 10.55
CA LEU A 320 2.33 4.52 11.60
C LEU A 320 1.54 4.03 12.82
N PHE A 321 0.64 4.83 13.38
CA PHE A 321 -0.07 4.44 14.60
C PHE A 321 -1.08 3.30 14.40
N HIS A 322 -1.73 3.22 13.24
CA HIS A 322 -2.72 2.19 12.93
C HIS A 322 -2.10 0.89 12.43
N GLY A 323 -1.14 0.97 11.51
CA GLY A 323 -0.50 -0.19 10.89
C GLY A 323 0.62 -0.77 11.75
N TYR A 324 1.34 0.08 12.49
CA TYR A 324 2.57 -0.34 13.17
C TYR A 324 2.44 -0.26 14.67
N VAL A 325 2.10 0.88 15.25
CA VAL A 325 2.15 0.96 16.71
C VAL A 325 1.07 0.08 17.34
N SER A 326 1.37 -0.47 18.51
CA SER A 326 0.44 -1.30 19.29
C SER A 326 -0.95 -0.66 19.39
N TYR A 327 -2.02 -1.44 19.32
CA TYR A 327 -3.42 -0.94 19.44
C TYR A 327 -3.64 0.11 20.55
N PRO A 328 -3.09 -0.02 21.78
CA PRO A 328 -3.27 1.01 22.80
C PRO A 328 -2.59 2.34 22.47
N ALA A 329 -1.49 2.31 21.73
CA ALA A 329 -0.84 3.52 21.23
C ALA A 329 -1.65 4.13 20.09
N THR A 330 -2.32 3.32 19.26
CA THR A 330 -3.32 3.79 18.29
C THR A 330 -4.47 4.49 19.00
N VAL A 331 -5.03 3.90 20.06
CA VAL A 331 -6.07 4.55 20.87
C VAL A 331 -5.57 5.83 21.54
N LEU A 332 -4.33 5.83 22.05
CA LEU A 332 -3.71 7.03 22.62
C LEU A 332 -3.47 8.10 21.55
N TRP A 333 -3.13 7.69 20.33
CA TRP A 333 -2.97 8.56 19.18
C TRP A 333 -4.30 9.17 18.78
N VAL A 334 -5.37 8.38 18.64
CA VAL A 334 -6.73 8.89 18.38
C VAL A 334 -7.14 9.87 19.48
N ALA A 335 -6.89 9.55 20.75
CA ALA A 335 -7.18 10.47 21.86
C ALA A 335 -6.34 11.77 21.77
N LEU A 336 -5.07 11.67 21.38
CA LEU A 336 -4.20 12.83 21.18
C LEU A 336 -4.67 13.67 19.98
N ASP A 337 -5.04 13.04 18.88
CA ASP A 337 -5.56 13.64 17.67
C ASP A 337 -6.84 14.43 17.98
N MET A 338 -7.77 13.82 18.72
CA MET A 338 -8.97 14.51 19.23
C MET A 338 -8.62 15.66 20.16
N LEU A 339 -7.71 15.45 21.13
CA LEU A 339 -7.34 16.51 22.08
C LEU A 339 -6.71 17.72 21.37
N VAL A 340 -5.88 17.49 20.35
CA VAL A 340 -5.33 18.57 19.52
C VAL A 340 -6.43 19.22 18.69
N GLY A 341 -7.30 18.43 18.07
CA GLY A 341 -8.40 18.90 17.23
C GLY A 341 -9.40 19.77 17.98
N VAL A 342 -9.70 19.46 19.25
CA VAL A 342 -10.56 20.30 20.12
C VAL A 342 -9.84 21.48 20.79
N GLY A 343 -8.54 21.67 20.52
CA GLY A 343 -7.80 22.85 20.98
C GLY A 343 -7.10 22.71 22.36
N ALA A 344 -6.88 21.51 22.90
CA ALA A 344 -6.10 21.31 24.14
C ALA A 344 -4.71 21.98 24.17
N PRO A 345 -3.98 22.15 23.04
CA PRO A 345 -2.75 22.93 23.01
C PRO A 345 -2.90 24.35 23.57
N ALA A 346 -4.05 25.01 23.40
CA ALA A 346 -4.30 26.35 23.96
C ALA A 346 -4.26 26.35 25.50
N VAL A 347 -4.83 25.31 26.13
CA VAL A 347 -4.81 25.14 27.60
C VAL A 347 -3.38 24.90 28.09
N LEU A 348 -2.60 24.07 27.36
CA LEU A 348 -1.19 23.83 27.68
C LEU A 348 -0.37 25.13 27.63
N ILE A 349 -0.61 25.97 26.61
CA ILE A 349 0.03 27.29 26.46
C ILE A 349 -0.37 28.20 27.62
N LEU A 350 -1.66 28.27 27.97
CA LEU A 350 -2.15 29.07 29.08
C LEU A 350 -1.48 28.68 30.41
N ILE A 351 -1.40 27.38 30.71
CA ILE A 351 -0.73 26.87 31.92
C ILE A 351 0.76 27.25 31.91
N ALA A 352 1.43 27.17 30.75
CA ALA A 352 2.83 27.56 30.61
C ALA A 352 3.07 29.06 30.85
N VAL A 353 2.19 29.91 30.29
CA VAL A 353 2.20 31.38 30.45
C VAL A 353 1.87 31.80 31.88
N MET A 354 0.96 31.10 32.56
CA MET A 354 0.59 31.39 33.94
C MET A 354 1.67 30.98 34.93
N ARG A 355 2.21 29.75 34.80
CA ARG A 355 3.22 29.23 35.74
C ARG A 355 4.63 29.78 35.50
N ARG A 356 4.95 30.22 34.27
CA ARG A 356 6.21 30.89 33.88
C ARG A 356 7.50 30.16 34.28
N THR A 357 7.41 28.86 34.51
CA THR A 357 8.60 28.07 34.80
C THR A 357 9.31 27.76 33.48
N ARG A 358 10.62 27.98 33.45
CA ARG A 358 11.42 27.74 32.22
C ARG A 358 11.29 26.31 31.70
N ARG A 359 11.12 25.34 32.61
CA ARG A 359 10.94 23.93 32.25
C ARG A 359 9.63 23.73 31.49
N LEU A 360 8.53 24.26 32.02
CA LEU A 360 7.21 24.12 31.41
C LEU A 360 7.14 24.80 30.05
N LEU A 361 7.63 26.05 29.93
CA LEU A 361 7.67 26.77 28.65
C LEU A 361 8.46 26.00 27.58
N ARG A 362 9.61 25.41 27.94
CA ARG A 362 10.40 24.59 27.01
C ARG A 362 9.68 23.32 26.57
N VAL A 363 9.02 22.64 27.52
CA VAL A 363 8.25 21.44 27.21
C VAL A 363 7.10 21.80 26.27
N THR A 364 6.32 22.84 26.59
CA THR A 364 5.22 23.31 25.74
C THR A 364 5.69 23.69 24.34
N MET A 365 6.76 24.49 24.20
CA MET A 365 7.30 24.85 22.87
C MET A 365 7.71 23.61 22.07
N LEU A 366 8.38 22.64 22.70
CA LEU A 366 8.79 21.40 22.05
C LEU A 366 7.56 20.58 21.60
N THR A 367 6.58 20.42 22.49
CA THR A 367 5.33 19.68 22.19
C THR A 367 4.58 20.30 21.02
N LEU A 368 4.41 21.62 20.99
CA LEU A 368 3.76 22.32 19.87
C LEU A 368 4.52 22.17 18.55
N THR A 369 5.86 22.22 18.60
CA THR A 369 6.70 22.07 17.40
C THR A 369 6.63 20.65 16.86
N LEU A 370 6.64 19.64 17.74
CA LEU A 370 6.50 18.23 17.36
C LEU A 370 5.11 17.94 16.76
N ALA A 371 4.06 18.48 17.36
CA ALA A 371 2.72 18.39 16.80
C ALA A 371 2.68 19.06 15.40
N ALA A 372 3.15 20.30 15.26
CA ALA A 372 3.21 20.95 13.95
C ALA A 372 3.98 20.13 12.89
N ALA A 373 5.10 19.52 13.26
CA ALA A 373 5.85 18.67 12.36
C ALA A 373 5.05 17.42 11.94
N ALA A 374 4.36 16.76 12.88
CA ALA A 374 3.55 15.58 12.57
C ALA A 374 2.39 15.93 11.61
N GLY A 375 1.65 17.01 11.83
CA GLY A 375 0.57 17.39 10.92
C GLY A 375 1.05 17.76 9.51
N ILE A 376 2.27 18.28 9.37
CA ILE A 376 2.89 18.56 8.06
C ILE A 376 3.33 17.27 7.37
N VAL A 377 3.97 16.36 8.09
CA VAL A 377 4.33 15.04 7.55
C VAL A 377 3.07 14.34 7.06
N THR A 378 2.00 14.33 7.86
CA THR A 378 0.71 13.79 7.44
C THR A 378 0.18 14.43 6.17
N ALA A 379 0.10 15.75 6.09
CA ALA A 379 -0.43 16.42 4.91
C ALA A 379 0.39 16.10 3.64
N LEU A 380 1.72 16.04 3.76
CA LEU A 380 2.62 15.74 2.64
C LEU A 380 2.64 14.25 2.23
N THR A 381 2.15 13.36 3.09
CA THR A 381 2.13 11.91 2.86
C THR A 381 0.71 11.37 2.70
N THR A 382 -0.30 12.23 2.76
CA THR A 382 -1.68 11.85 2.50
C THR A 382 -1.82 11.56 1.01
N GLU A 383 -2.01 10.29 0.67
CA GLU A 383 -2.38 9.89 -0.69
C GLU A 383 -3.68 10.56 -1.12
N SER A 384 -3.81 10.78 -2.43
CA SER A 384 -4.98 11.43 -2.99
C SER A 384 -6.23 10.59 -2.73
N GLU A 385 -7.36 11.26 -2.50
CA GLU A 385 -8.63 10.63 -2.11
C GLU A 385 -9.10 9.55 -3.10
N ALA A 386 -8.73 9.68 -4.37
CA ALA A 386 -9.01 8.72 -5.44
C ALA A 386 -8.37 7.34 -5.22
N ASP A 387 -7.18 7.28 -4.62
CA ASP A 387 -6.50 5.99 -4.38
C ASP A 387 -7.13 5.23 -3.20
N ARG A 388 -7.72 5.95 -2.24
CA ARG A 388 -8.34 5.33 -1.05
C ARG A 388 -9.68 4.67 -1.34
N GLN A 389 -10.47 5.23 -2.26
CA GLN A 389 -11.77 4.66 -2.60
C GLN A 389 -11.68 3.27 -3.26
N LEU A 390 -10.53 2.92 -3.83
CA LEU A 390 -10.29 1.61 -4.44
C LEU A 390 -10.21 0.46 -3.43
N ILE A 391 -10.05 0.75 -2.12
CA ILE A 391 -9.97 -0.29 -1.07
C ILE A 391 -10.91 0.06 0.11
N PRO A 392 -12.24 -0.14 -0.05
CA PRO A 392 -13.23 0.20 0.97
C PRO A 392 -12.98 -0.49 2.32
N GLU A 393 -12.50 -1.73 2.31
CA GLU A 393 -12.26 -2.53 3.52
C GLU A 393 -11.21 -1.91 4.46
N MET A 394 -10.18 -1.24 3.91
CA MET A 394 -9.18 -0.55 4.74
C MET A 394 -9.74 0.69 5.43
N ILE A 395 -10.66 1.40 4.76
CA ILE A 395 -11.28 2.61 5.31
C ILE A 395 -12.15 2.24 6.51
N GLU A 396 -12.95 1.18 6.40
CA GLU A 396 -13.83 0.73 7.50
C GLU A 396 -13.03 0.28 8.73
N GLN A 397 -11.95 -0.49 8.53
CA GLN A 397 -11.10 -0.93 9.65
C GLN A 397 -10.42 0.24 10.38
N ARG A 398 -10.01 1.29 9.65
CA ARG A 398 -9.41 2.49 10.25
C ARG A 398 -10.44 3.36 10.96
N LEU A 399 -11.61 3.53 10.35
CA LEU A 399 -12.70 4.33 10.93
C LEU A 399 -13.30 3.67 12.17
N ALA A 400 -13.25 2.35 12.31
CA ALA A 400 -13.76 1.62 13.49
C ALA A 400 -13.10 2.02 14.82
N LEU A 401 -11.93 2.68 14.77
CA LEU A 401 -11.25 3.20 15.96
C LEU A 401 -11.71 4.61 16.37
N TYR A 402 -12.38 5.31 15.46
CA TYR A 402 -13.01 6.59 15.71
C TYR A 402 -14.47 6.37 16.14
N PRO A 403 -15.06 7.25 16.97
CA PRO A 403 -16.48 7.17 17.28
C PRO A 403 -17.33 7.16 16.01
N ASP A 404 -18.34 6.29 15.95
CA ASP A 404 -19.27 6.22 14.81
C ASP A 404 -19.90 7.60 14.54
N GLY A 405 -20.00 7.98 13.27
CA GLY A 405 -20.56 9.27 12.83
C GLY A 405 -19.62 10.47 12.97
N LEU A 406 -18.34 10.28 13.34
CA LEU A 406 -17.38 11.38 13.38
C LEU A 406 -16.97 11.88 12.00
N PHE A 407 -16.96 10.98 11.03
CA PHE A 407 -16.64 11.26 9.64
C PHE A 407 -17.84 10.84 8.79
N ASP A 408 -18.89 11.66 8.86
CA ASP A 408 -20.08 11.44 8.06
C ASP A 408 -19.72 11.50 6.57
N ARG A 409 -20.34 10.58 5.82
CA ARG A 409 -20.30 10.63 4.37
C ARG A 409 -21.24 11.75 3.91
N ASN A 410 -20.80 12.55 2.95
CA ASN A 410 -21.70 13.50 2.28
C ASN A 410 -22.75 12.74 1.44
N ASP A 411 -23.67 13.48 0.81
CA ASP A 411 -24.72 12.91 -0.05
C ASP A 411 -24.19 12.06 -1.22
N LYS A 412 -22.88 12.17 -1.53
CA LYS A 412 -22.19 11.39 -2.57
C LYS A 412 -21.42 10.18 -2.02
N GLY A 413 -21.47 9.91 -0.71
CA GLY A 413 -20.73 8.83 -0.09
C GLY A 413 -19.26 9.16 0.25
N GLU A 414 -18.79 10.38 -0.01
CA GLU A 414 -17.42 10.80 0.29
C GLU A 414 -17.29 11.15 1.77
N VAL A 415 -16.22 10.70 2.41
CA VAL A 415 -15.95 11.00 3.81
C VAL A 415 -15.54 12.47 3.92
N LEU A 416 -16.30 13.29 4.66
CA LEU A 416 -15.92 14.69 4.89
C LEU A 416 -14.81 14.77 5.92
N PHE A 417 -13.74 15.48 5.57
CA PHE A 417 -12.66 15.79 6.50
C PHE A 417 -12.59 17.31 6.69
N GLY A 418 -12.27 17.72 7.92
CA GLY A 418 -12.23 19.14 8.29
C GLY A 418 -11.09 19.91 7.63
N LEU A 419 -10.71 21.04 8.24
CA LEU A 419 -9.55 21.81 7.78
C LEU A 419 -8.30 20.94 7.62
N SER A 420 -7.55 21.21 6.54
CA SER A 420 -6.26 20.56 6.28
C SER A 420 -5.35 20.61 7.52
N PRO A 421 -4.65 19.50 7.86
CA PRO A 421 -3.70 19.45 8.99
C PRO A 421 -2.61 20.53 8.95
N LEU A 422 -2.36 21.14 7.78
CA LEU A 422 -1.44 22.26 7.61
C LEU A 422 -1.89 23.52 8.35
N TRP A 423 -3.19 23.78 8.48
CA TRP A 423 -3.71 24.94 9.21
C TRP A 423 -3.44 24.83 10.70
N TYR A 424 -3.74 23.67 11.29
CA TYR A 424 -3.37 23.36 12.67
C TYR A 424 -1.86 23.43 12.88
N SER A 425 -1.08 22.83 11.99
CA SER A 425 0.38 22.82 12.10
C SER A 425 0.96 24.22 12.08
N THR A 426 0.42 25.09 11.23
CA THR A 426 0.79 26.50 11.15
C THR A 426 0.44 27.25 12.44
N ALA A 427 -0.76 27.04 12.97
CA ALA A 427 -1.19 27.64 14.24
C ALA A 427 -0.30 27.21 15.41
N LEU A 428 0.01 25.91 15.50
CA LEU A 428 0.88 25.35 16.55
C LEU A 428 2.33 25.85 16.44
N ALA A 429 2.89 25.91 15.23
CA ALA A 429 4.22 26.46 14.98
C ALA A 429 4.30 27.96 15.31
N ALA A 430 3.27 28.73 14.92
CA ALA A 430 3.18 30.15 15.23
C ALA A 430 3.08 30.40 16.75
N SER A 431 2.29 29.60 17.48
CA SER A 431 2.24 29.65 18.95
C SER A 431 3.57 29.30 19.60
N ALA A 432 4.28 28.27 19.11
CA ALA A 432 5.60 27.91 19.60
C ALA A 432 6.62 29.05 19.39
N LEU A 433 6.59 29.68 18.22
CA LEU A 433 7.44 30.83 17.88
C LEU A 433 7.11 32.04 18.77
N ALA A 434 5.82 32.34 18.97
CA ALA A 434 5.38 33.40 19.86
C ALA A 434 5.90 33.19 21.30
N LEU A 435 5.78 31.97 21.84
CA LEU A 435 6.35 31.62 23.15
C LEU A 435 7.89 31.77 23.18
N LEU A 436 8.58 31.38 22.11
CA LEU A 436 10.04 31.50 22.02
C LEU A 436 10.48 32.97 22.04
N LEU A 437 9.78 33.84 21.32
CA LEU A 437 10.04 35.28 21.28
C LEU A 437 9.69 35.93 22.63
N LEU A 438 8.55 35.58 23.22
CA LEU A 438 8.06 36.12 24.48
C LEU A 438 8.87 35.70 25.69
N TYR A 439 9.48 34.53 25.69
CA TYR A 439 10.24 34.02 26.83
C TYR A 439 11.72 33.76 26.50
N ARG A 440 12.23 34.48 25.49
CA ARG A 440 13.63 34.43 25.05
C ARG A 440 14.57 34.48 26.25
N PHE A 441 15.46 33.48 26.34
CA PHE A 441 16.34 33.31 27.49
C PHE A 441 17.23 34.56 27.67
N PRO A 442 17.36 35.10 28.90
CA PRO A 442 18.35 36.15 29.15
C PRO A 442 19.74 35.65 28.73
N SER A 443 20.46 36.51 28.01
CA SER A 443 21.69 36.28 27.25
C SER A 443 22.91 35.79 28.06
N ALA A 444 22.77 35.58 29.37
CA ALA A 444 23.88 35.25 30.26
C ALA A 444 24.49 33.86 30.03
N ALA A 445 23.75 32.92 29.41
CA ALA A 445 24.32 31.66 28.93
C ALA A 445 24.40 31.72 27.41
N ARG A 446 25.61 31.65 26.84
CA ARG A 446 25.85 31.56 25.38
C ARG A 446 25.10 30.36 24.80
N SER A 447 23.83 30.57 24.48
CA SER A 447 23.06 29.70 23.60
C SER A 447 23.76 29.74 22.25
N ARG A 448 24.18 28.56 21.75
CA ARG A 448 24.81 28.43 20.44
C ARG A 448 23.81 28.95 19.40
N HIS A 449 24.12 30.08 18.77
CA HIS A 449 23.19 30.82 17.90
C HIS A 449 22.58 29.95 16.79
N HIS A 450 23.30 28.92 16.35
CA HIS A 450 22.83 27.94 15.37
C HIS A 450 21.53 27.22 15.77
N VAL A 451 21.31 26.90 17.05
CA VAL A 451 20.08 26.20 17.49
C VAL A 451 18.86 27.12 17.39
N LEU A 452 19.05 28.40 17.70
CA LEU A 452 17.98 29.40 17.67
C LEU A 452 17.66 29.82 16.24
N ALA A 453 18.68 29.95 15.38
CA ALA A 453 18.51 30.17 13.95
C ALA A 453 17.81 28.99 13.27
N ALA A 454 18.18 27.75 13.59
CA ALA A 454 17.51 26.56 13.08
C ALA A 454 16.05 26.52 13.47
N ALA A 455 15.72 26.67 14.77
CA ALA A 455 14.33 26.67 15.25
C ALA A 455 13.49 27.77 14.59
N LEU A 456 14.04 28.97 14.42
CA LEU A 456 13.33 30.09 13.81
C LEU A 456 13.14 29.89 12.30
N ALA A 457 14.16 29.41 11.59
CA ALA A 457 14.06 29.06 10.17
C ALA A 457 13.01 27.97 9.95
N THR A 458 13.05 26.89 10.75
CA THR A 458 12.05 25.82 10.67
C THR A 458 10.65 26.39 10.90
N SER A 459 10.39 27.11 12.01
CA SER A 459 9.07 27.67 12.28
C SER A 459 8.56 28.60 11.17
N VAL A 460 9.41 29.46 10.61
CA VAL A 460 9.03 30.35 9.51
C VAL A 460 8.66 29.56 8.25
N THR A 461 9.47 28.57 7.86
CA THR A 461 9.17 27.71 6.72
C THR A 461 7.82 27.00 6.89
N LEU A 462 7.53 26.49 8.10
CA LEU A 462 6.25 25.83 8.37
C LEU A 462 5.04 26.78 8.25
N CYS A 463 5.19 28.07 8.57
CA CYS A 463 4.09 29.04 8.48
C CYS A 463 3.67 29.40 7.04
N PHE A 464 4.50 29.16 6.03
CA PHE A 464 4.20 29.52 4.63
C PHE A 464 3.67 28.36 3.78
N LEU A 465 3.68 27.13 4.29
CA LEU A 465 3.20 25.94 3.56
C LEU A 465 1.71 25.99 3.17
N PRO A 466 0.76 26.51 3.98
CA PRO A 466 -0.66 26.55 3.59
C PRO A 466 -0.94 27.40 2.35
N VAL A 467 -0.08 28.39 2.04
CA VAL A 467 -0.25 29.25 0.85
C VAL A 467 0.08 28.48 -0.44
N ALA A 468 0.84 27.39 -0.35
CA ALA A 468 1.11 26.49 -1.48
C ALA A 468 -0.04 25.50 -1.74
N ASP A 469 -0.93 25.30 -0.75
CA ASP A 469 -2.00 24.28 -0.77
C ASP A 469 -3.34 24.81 -1.31
N GLN A 470 -3.41 26.07 -1.77
CA GLN A 470 -4.58 26.56 -2.48
C GLN A 470 -4.45 26.25 -3.99
N PRO A 471 -5.19 25.26 -4.54
CA PRO A 471 -5.21 25.04 -5.98
C PRO A 471 -5.78 26.29 -6.66
N ARG A 472 -4.94 26.98 -7.43
CA ARG A 472 -5.36 28.13 -8.25
C ARG A 472 -6.05 27.64 -9.53
N GLY A 473 -7.16 26.94 -9.42
CA GLY A 473 -7.97 26.54 -10.58
C GLY A 473 -8.94 25.39 -10.32
N GLN A 474 -9.90 25.22 -11.24
CA GLN A 474 -10.81 24.08 -11.28
C GLN A 474 -10.03 22.78 -11.52
N VAL A 475 -10.41 21.74 -10.79
CA VAL A 475 -9.87 20.39 -10.91
C VAL A 475 -11.05 19.50 -11.27
N THR A 476 -11.08 19.00 -12.51
CA THR A 476 -12.01 17.95 -12.92
C THR A 476 -11.45 16.61 -12.46
N THR A 477 -12.20 15.87 -11.64
CA THR A 477 -11.77 14.57 -11.12
C THR A 477 -11.94 13.47 -12.17
N ALA A 478 -11.40 12.27 -11.92
CA ALA A 478 -11.64 11.12 -12.80
C ALA A 478 -13.12 10.68 -12.78
N GLU A 479 -13.80 10.89 -11.65
CA GLU A 479 -15.23 10.61 -11.47
C GLU A 479 -16.11 11.59 -12.25
N ASP A 480 -15.76 12.88 -12.28
CA ASP A 480 -16.45 13.90 -13.11
C ASP A 480 -16.41 13.59 -14.62
N CYS A 481 -15.55 12.66 -15.00
CA CYS A 481 -15.31 12.18 -16.35
C CYS A 481 -15.98 10.83 -16.64
N SER A 482 -16.44 10.11 -15.62
CA SER A 482 -17.23 8.90 -15.81
C SER A 482 -18.63 9.30 -16.25
N PRO A 483 -19.17 8.70 -17.33
CA PRO A 483 -20.57 8.91 -17.68
C PRO A 483 -21.45 8.40 -16.52
N PRO A 484 -22.54 9.10 -16.16
CA PRO A 484 -23.49 8.59 -15.20
C PRO A 484 -23.98 7.21 -15.64
N GLU A 485 -24.12 6.28 -14.69
CA GLU A 485 -24.51 4.91 -15.00
C GLU A 485 -25.88 4.90 -15.69
N ALA A 486 -26.00 4.15 -16.78
CA ALA A 486 -27.13 4.24 -17.72
C ALA A 486 -28.52 3.90 -17.11
N TRP A 487 -28.57 3.42 -15.87
CA TRP A 487 -29.80 3.04 -15.18
C TRP A 487 -30.47 4.17 -14.38
N GLU A 488 -29.87 5.37 -14.31
CA GLU A 488 -30.45 6.52 -13.58
C GLU A 488 -31.42 7.39 -14.41
N MET A 489 -31.62 7.13 -15.72
CA MET A 489 -32.54 7.91 -16.55
C MET A 489 -33.61 7.03 -17.23
N ASP A 490 -34.85 7.11 -16.73
CA ASP A 490 -36.13 6.82 -17.40
C ASP A 490 -36.16 5.81 -18.57
N GLY A 491 -35.61 4.60 -18.37
CA GLY A 491 -36.01 3.38 -19.09
C GLY A 491 -35.50 3.15 -20.51
N GLU A 492 -34.71 4.06 -21.08
CA GLU A 492 -34.01 3.85 -22.36
C GLU A 492 -32.53 4.20 -22.18
N PRO A 493 -31.58 3.25 -22.36
CA PRO A 493 -30.16 3.51 -22.20
C PRO A 493 -29.68 4.44 -23.32
N VAL A 494 -29.74 5.75 -23.07
CA VAL A 494 -29.12 6.76 -23.94
C VAL A 494 -27.69 6.94 -23.45
N GLU A 495 -26.73 6.31 -24.13
CA GLU A 495 -25.32 6.59 -23.88
C GLU A 495 -25.06 8.09 -24.05
N PRO A 496 -24.56 8.79 -23.01
CA PRO A 496 -24.26 10.21 -23.14
C PRO A 496 -23.19 10.41 -24.22
N PRO A 497 -23.29 11.47 -25.03
CA PRO A 497 -22.31 11.71 -26.07
C PRO A 497 -20.91 11.84 -25.45
N PRO A 498 -19.88 11.19 -26.01
CA PRO A 498 -18.55 11.21 -25.44
C PRO A 498 -18.03 12.65 -25.34
N PRO A 499 -17.27 13.00 -24.29
CA PRO A 499 -16.72 14.33 -24.15
C PRO A 499 -15.85 14.67 -25.36
N THR A 500 -15.93 15.91 -25.84
CA THR A 500 -15.15 16.39 -26.99
C THR A 500 -14.20 17.51 -26.58
N GLY A 501 -13.18 17.78 -27.41
CA GLY A 501 -12.31 18.93 -27.21
C GLY A 501 -11.40 18.81 -25.97
N THR A 502 -11.32 19.90 -25.21
CA THR A 502 -10.50 20.00 -23.99
C THR A 502 -10.98 19.07 -22.88
N ARG A 503 -12.30 18.87 -22.73
CA ARG A 503 -12.87 17.95 -21.73
C ARG A 503 -12.49 16.50 -22.03
N ALA A 504 -12.51 16.10 -23.31
CA ALA A 504 -12.07 14.77 -23.72
C ALA A 504 -10.62 14.48 -23.31
N PHE A 505 -9.74 15.46 -23.53
CA PHE A 505 -8.33 15.34 -23.14
C PHE A 505 -8.15 15.26 -21.62
N ILE A 506 -8.81 16.14 -20.85
CA ILE A 506 -8.72 16.11 -19.38
C ILE A 506 -9.20 14.75 -18.86
N CYS A 507 -10.34 14.27 -19.35
CA CYS A 507 -10.90 12.99 -18.94
C CYS A 507 -10.02 11.80 -19.31
N ALA A 508 -9.49 11.76 -20.54
CA ALA A 508 -8.57 10.70 -20.95
C ALA A 508 -7.28 10.69 -20.10
N VAL A 509 -6.70 11.86 -19.81
CA VAL A 509 -5.50 11.98 -18.96
C VAL A 509 -5.79 11.51 -17.52
N ARG A 510 -6.95 11.86 -16.97
CA ARG A 510 -7.36 11.53 -15.60
C ARG A 510 -7.69 10.05 -15.43
N GLN A 511 -8.47 9.48 -16.35
CA GLN A 511 -8.91 8.08 -16.28
C GLN A 511 -7.78 7.10 -16.61
N GLN A 512 -6.91 7.42 -17.56
CA GLN A 512 -5.83 6.52 -17.97
C GLN A 512 -4.53 6.73 -17.18
N LEU A 513 -4.47 7.74 -16.30
CA LEU A 513 -3.29 8.12 -15.51
C LEU A 513 -2.01 8.27 -16.37
N THR A 514 -2.18 8.80 -17.59
CA THR A 514 -1.08 8.87 -18.58
C THR A 514 -0.02 9.91 -18.21
N LEU A 515 -0.34 10.86 -17.33
CA LEU A 515 0.60 11.81 -16.75
C LEU A 515 0.67 11.58 -15.22
N PRO A 516 1.85 11.37 -14.63
CA PRO A 516 1.98 11.06 -13.19
C PRO A 516 1.41 12.13 -12.25
N PHE A 517 1.39 13.39 -12.69
CA PHE A 517 0.88 14.53 -11.93
C PHE A 517 -0.59 14.83 -12.23
N ALA A 518 -1.25 14.03 -13.07
CA ALA A 518 -2.61 14.27 -13.52
C ALA A 518 -3.59 14.40 -12.36
N ALA A 519 -3.48 13.53 -11.35
CA ALA A 519 -4.47 13.40 -10.27
C ALA A 519 -4.69 14.67 -9.43
N THR A 520 -3.69 15.56 -9.34
CA THR A 520 -3.78 16.75 -8.47
C THR A 520 -3.59 18.06 -9.21
N ALA A 521 -3.17 18.02 -10.48
CA ALA A 521 -2.91 19.24 -11.23
C ALA A 521 -4.20 19.93 -11.71
N PRO A 522 -4.34 21.26 -11.55
CA PRO A 522 -5.47 22.00 -12.10
C PRO A 522 -5.64 21.78 -13.61
N ASP A 523 -6.88 21.83 -14.10
CA ASP A 523 -7.21 21.52 -15.50
C ASP A 523 -6.41 22.39 -16.48
N GLN A 524 -6.17 23.65 -16.13
CA GLN A 524 -5.37 24.57 -16.93
C GLN A 524 -3.92 24.09 -17.10
N VAL A 525 -3.31 23.52 -16.04
CA VAL A 525 -1.95 22.96 -16.09
C VAL A 525 -1.91 21.76 -17.03
N LEU A 526 -2.93 20.89 -16.97
CA LEU A 526 -3.06 19.75 -17.87
C LEU A 526 -3.21 20.20 -19.31
N LEU A 527 -4.07 21.18 -19.58
CA LEU A 527 -4.30 21.70 -20.93
C LEU A 527 -3.06 22.36 -21.52
N ASP A 528 -2.33 23.16 -20.73
CA ASP A 528 -1.11 23.82 -21.21
C ASP A 528 0.01 22.80 -21.46
N HIS A 529 0.14 21.78 -20.61
CA HIS A 529 1.05 20.66 -20.86
C HIS A 529 0.64 19.86 -22.10
N GLY A 530 -0.64 19.54 -22.26
CA GLY A 530 -1.18 18.84 -23.43
C GLY A 530 -0.98 19.61 -24.74
N ARG A 531 -1.15 20.93 -24.74
CA ARG A 531 -0.85 21.80 -25.90
C ARG A 531 0.64 21.78 -26.25
N ARG A 532 1.53 21.80 -25.25
CA ARG A 532 2.97 21.64 -25.46
C ARG A 532 3.26 20.28 -26.12
N LEU A 533 2.69 19.19 -25.61
CA LEU A 533 2.83 17.86 -26.20
C LEU A 533 2.28 17.79 -27.63
N CYS A 534 1.13 18.39 -27.90
CA CYS A 534 0.59 18.49 -29.25
C CYS A 534 1.51 19.26 -30.22
N ALA A 535 2.15 20.33 -29.75
CA ALA A 535 3.12 21.08 -30.56
C ALA A 535 4.35 20.22 -30.90
N VAL A 536 4.84 19.40 -29.95
CA VAL A 536 5.92 18.43 -30.24
C VAL A 536 5.45 17.35 -31.20
N TYR A 537 4.26 16.78 -30.97
CA TYR A 537 3.66 15.76 -31.82
C TYR A 537 3.58 16.23 -33.27
N THR A 538 3.10 17.45 -33.47
CA THR A 538 2.92 18.07 -34.79
C THR A 538 4.26 18.34 -35.48
N ARG A 539 5.30 18.78 -34.73
CA ARG A 539 6.64 18.97 -35.29
C ARG A 539 7.35 17.66 -35.62
N ASN A 540 7.11 16.62 -34.82
CA ASN A 540 7.71 15.28 -34.97
C ASN A 540 9.26 15.32 -35.07
N ASP A 541 9.92 16.23 -34.35
CA ASP A 541 11.39 16.31 -34.30
C ASP A 541 11.95 15.15 -33.46
N PRO A 542 12.77 14.25 -34.04
CA PRO A 542 13.35 13.12 -33.31
C PRO A 542 14.14 13.51 -32.07
N ARG A 543 14.80 14.68 -32.06
CA ARG A 543 15.59 15.14 -30.91
C ARG A 543 14.72 15.60 -29.75
N GLU A 544 13.60 16.27 -30.05
CA GLU A 544 12.64 16.74 -29.05
C GLU A 544 11.89 15.55 -28.43
N LEU A 545 11.52 14.56 -29.25
CA LEU A 545 10.92 13.31 -28.80
C LEU A 545 11.85 12.49 -27.91
N ALA A 546 13.13 12.35 -28.28
CA ALA A 546 14.12 11.65 -27.46
C ALA A 546 14.31 12.33 -26.10
N ARG A 547 14.39 13.67 -26.07
CA ARG A 547 14.51 14.43 -24.82
C ARG A 547 13.30 14.27 -23.91
N LEU A 548 12.08 14.32 -24.45
CA LEU A 548 10.87 14.12 -23.65
C LEU A 548 10.81 12.71 -23.06
N ARG A 549 11.22 11.70 -23.82
CA ARG A 549 11.32 10.33 -23.30
C ARG A 549 12.36 10.19 -22.19
N GLU A 550 13.50 10.86 -22.32
CA GLU A 550 14.57 10.84 -21.31
C GLU A 550 14.20 11.60 -20.03
N VAL A 551 13.61 12.77 -20.16
CA VAL A 551 13.32 13.67 -19.02
C VAL A 551 12.00 13.34 -18.33
N GLU A 552 10.95 13.08 -19.11
CA GLU A 552 9.59 12.92 -18.59
C GLU A 552 9.11 11.46 -18.67
N GLY A 553 9.86 10.55 -19.32
CA GLY A 553 9.46 9.15 -19.49
C GLY A 553 8.35 8.93 -20.52
N LEU A 554 7.94 9.98 -21.24
CA LEU A 554 6.76 9.96 -22.10
C LEU A 554 7.09 9.68 -23.57
N SER A 555 6.34 8.76 -24.18
CA SER A 555 6.31 8.57 -25.64
C SER A 555 5.11 9.31 -26.22
N VAL A 556 5.33 10.50 -26.78
CA VAL A 556 4.23 11.35 -27.31
C VAL A 556 3.41 10.62 -28.39
N ARG A 557 4.01 9.69 -29.13
CA ARG A 557 3.30 8.86 -30.13
C ARG A 557 2.31 7.87 -29.51
N ASN A 558 2.59 7.38 -28.31
CA ASN A 558 1.69 6.49 -27.59
C ASN A 558 0.51 7.27 -26.95
N LEU A 559 0.59 8.61 -26.93
CA LEU A 559 -0.45 9.49 -26.40
C LEU A 559 -1.36 10.05 -27.50
N SER A 560 -1.30 9.53 -28.73
CA SER A 560 -2.08 10.04 -29.85
C SER A 560 -3.57 10.03 -29.56
N GLU A 561 -4.10 8.94 -28.98
CA GLU A 561 -5.52 8.81 -28.59
C GLU A 561 -5.93 9.86 -27.56
N VAL A 562 -5.13 10.04 -26.52
CA VAL A 562 -5.35 11.04 -25.46
C VAL A 562 -5.30 12.46 -26.04
N LEU A 563 -4.32 12.75 -26.90
CA LEU A 563 -4.10 14.07 -27.48
C LEU A 563 -5.15 14.43 -28.54
N ALA A 564 -5.88 13.47 -29.11
CA ALA A 564 -6.86 13.70 -30.17
C ALA A 564 -7.93 14.74 -29.80
N GLY A 565 -8.26 14.87 -28.51
CA GLY A 565 -9.20 15.89 -28.01
C GLY A 565 -8.72 17.33 -28.22
N ILE A 566 -7.41 17.57 -28.17
CA ILE A 566 -6.81 18.92 -28.25
C ILE A 566 -5.85 19.10 -29.43
N CYS A 567 -5.53 18.03 -30.16
CA CYS A 567 -4.51 18.01 -31.19
C CYS A 567 -5.06 17.57 -32.56
N PRO A 568 -5.24 18.50 -33.51
CA PRO A 568 -5.77 18.18 -34.85
C PRO A 568 -4.93 17.15 -35.62
N ALA A 569 -3.59 17.19 -35.48
CA ALA A 569 -2.69 16.24 -36.15
C ALA A 569 -2.90 14.80 -35.67
N ALA A 570 -2.97 14.60 -34.34
CA ALA A 570 -3.24 13.28 -33.76
C ALA A 570 -4.64 12.77 -34.14
N LYS A 571 -5.65 13.66 -34.11
CA LYS A 571 -7.02 13.33 -34.54
C LYS A 571 -7.07 12.88 -36.00
N ALA A 572 -6.35 13.55 -36.89
CA ALA A 572 -6.30 13.19 -38.31
C ALA A 572 -5.62 11.83 -38.53
N GLU A 573 -4.56 11.54 -37.78
CA GLU A 573 -3.87 10.24 -37.84
C GLU A 573 -4.75 9.09 -37.36
N ILE A 574 -5.46 9.26 -36.24
CA ILE A 574 -6.41 8.26 -35.71
C ILE A 574 -7.55 8.04 -36.71
N ALA A 575 -8.10 9.10 -37.28
CA ALA A 575 -9.14 8.98 -38.30
C ALA A 575 -8.65 8.24 -39.56
N ALA A 576 -7.42 8.51 -40.00
CA ALA A 576 -6.81 7.82 -41.13
C ALA A 576 -6.55 6.33 -40.83
N ALA A 577 -6.09 6.02 -39.62
CA ALA A 577 -5.85 4.64 -39.17
C ALA A 577 -7.16 3.85 -38.99
N ALA A 578 -8.21 4.48 -38.44
CA ALA A 578 -9.56 3.90 -38.38
C ALA A 578 -10.09 3.61 -39.79
N ALA A 579 -10.04 4.59 -40.70
CA ALA A 579 -10.49 4.39 -42.08
C ALA A 579 -9.68 3.32 -42.84
N ALA A 580 -8.41 3.11 -42.51
CA ALA A 580 -7.60 2.02 -43.07
C ALA A 580 -8.05 0.66 -42.53
N ARG A 581 -8.22 0.53 -41.20
CA ARG A 581 -8.74 -0.68 -40.56
C ARG A 581 -10.14 -1.04 -41.07
N ASP A 582 -11.01 -0.05 -41.24
CA ASP A 582 -12.36 -0.27 -41.78
C ASP A 582 -12.32 -0.82 -43.20
N ARG A 583 -11.39 -0.34 -44.04
CA ARG A 583 -11.22 -0.90 -45.40
C ARG A 583 -10.73 -2.34 -45.35
N GLU A 584 -9.71 -2.63 -44.54
CA GLU A 584 -9.20 -3.99 -44.37
C GLU A 584 -10.27 -4.94 -43.82
N PHE A 585 -11.03 -4.50 -42.82
CA PHE A 585 -12.15 -5.25 -42.24
C PHE A 585 -13.25 -5.51 -43.27
N ASN A 586 -13.65 -4.50 -44.06
CA ASN A 586 -14.64 -4.66 -45.12
C ASN A 586 -14.17 -5.62 -46.22
N GLU A 587 -12.89 -5.55 -46.61
CA GLU A 587 -12.29 -6.47 -47.58
C GLU A 587 -12.26 -7.91 -47.05
N PHE A 588 -11.90 -8.08 -45.78
CA PHE A 588 -11.92 -9.36 -45.06
C PHE A 588 -13.34 -9.93 -45.00
N MET A 589 -14.33 -9.17 -44.54
CA MET A 589 -15.74 -9.60 -44.48
C MET A 589 -16.28 -9.95 -45.86
N ALA A 590 -15.93 -9.19 -46.90
CA ALA A 590 -16.30 -9.52 -48.28
C ALA A 590 -15.60 -10.78 -48.81
N GLU A 591 -14.40 -11.11 -48.33
CA GLU A 591 -13.75 -12.40 -48.60
C GLU A 591 -14.43 -13.55 -47.88
N GLU A 592 -14.72 -13.44 -46.58
CA GLU A 592 -15.45 -14.46 -45.82
C GLU A 592 -16.84 -14.72 -46.41
N GLN A 593 -17.54 -13.67 -46.86
CA GLN A 593 -18.80 -13.80 -47.59
C GLN A 593 -18.63 -14.58 -48.90
N ARG A 594 -17.58 -14.29 -49.69
CA ARG A 594 -17.29 -15.02 -50.93
C ARG A 594 -16.95 -16.48 -50.67
N LYS A 595 -16.22 -16.79 -49.59
CA LYS A 595 -15.98 -18.17 -49.14
C LYS A 595 -17.30 -18.88 -48.88
N CYS A 596 -18.21 -18.27 -48.12
CA CYS A 596 -19.53 -18.83 -47.87
C CYS A 596 -20.39 -18.98 -49.12
N ASP A 597 -20.41 -18.00 -50.02
CA ASP A 597 -21.17 -18.10 -51.27
C ASP A 597 -20.70 -19.26 -52.15
N ALA A 598 -19.38 -19.51 -52.19
CA ALA A 598 -18.74 -20.58 -52.93
C ALA A 598 -18.88 -21.96 -52.29
N THR A 599 -19.21 -22.06 -51.00
CA THR A 599 -19.43 -23.36 -50.35
C THR A 599 -20.53 -24.14 -51.10
N PRO A 600 -20.34 -25.46 -51.34
CA PRO A 600 -21.32 -26.28 -52.03
C PRO A 600 -22.67 -26.22 -51.31
N ARG A 601 -23.72 -25.83 -52.03
CA ARG A 601 -25.08 -25.85 -51.49
C ARG A 601 -25.50 -27.27 -51.20
N HIS A 602 -26.01 -27.50 -49.99
CA HIS A 602 -26.63 -28.76 -49.63
C HIS A 602 -27.82 -29.04 -50.55
N ARG A 603 -27.97 -30.31 -50.98
CA ARG A 603 -29.07 -30.75 -51.85
C ARG A 603 -29.83 -31.84 -51.10
N PRO A 604 -30.84 -31.46 -50.30
CA PRO A 604 -31.58 -32.41 -49.48
C PRO A 604 -32.14 -33.58 -50.28
N LEU A 605 -31.94 -34.81 -49.80
CA LEU A 605 -32.54 -36.02 -50.40
C LEU A 605 -34.06 -36.08 -50.23
N VAL A 606 -34.61 -35.32 -49.28
CA VAL A 606 -36.04 -35.12 -49.07
C VAL A 606 -36.32 -33.63 -48.88
N LYS A 607 -37.51 -33.16 -49.25
CA LYS A 607 -37.84 -31.73 -49.13
C LYS A 607 -37.92 -31.32 -47.63
N PRO A 608 -37.14 -30.33 -47.17
CA PRO A 608 -37.27 -29.78 -45.83
C PRO A 608 -38.57 -28.96 -45.70
N ALA A 609 -39.11 -28.91 -44.49
CA ALA A 609 -40.23 -28.03 -44.14
C ALA A 609 -39.78 -26.56 -44.07
N LYS A 610 -38.57 -26.32 -43.54
CA LYS A 610 -37.92 -25.02 -43.45
C LYS A 610 -36.44 -25.21 -43.82
N ALA A 611 -35.90 -24.38 -44.70
CA ALA A 611 -34.47 -24.38 -45.03
C ALA A 611 -33.98 -22.94 -45.13
N ILE A 612 -33.01 -22.59 -44.30
CA ILE A 612 -32.44 -21.26 -44.22
C ILE A 612 -30.93 -21.40 -44.38
N ARG A 613 -30.37 -20.72 -45.38
CA ARG A 613 -28.93 -20.49 -45.48
C ARG A 613 -28.68 -19.08 -44.98
N LEU A 614 -27.88 -18.93 -43.94
CA LEU A 614 -27.53 -17.60 -43.46
C LEU A 614 -26.72 -16.90 -44.54
N LYS A 615 -27.10 -15.65 -44.80
CA LYS A 615 -26.43 -14.84 -45.83
C LYS A 615 -25.03 -14.50 -45.35
N GLU A 616 -24.92 -14.02 -44.12
CA GLU A 616 -23.66 -13.56 -43.54
C GLU A 616 -22.90 -14.73 -42.88
N PRO A 617 -21.56 -14.77 -43.01
CA PRO A 617 -20.73 -15.70 -42.28
C PRO A 617 -20.88 -15.46 -40.77
N GLN A 618 -21.03 -16.53 -39.99
CA GLN A 618 -21.18 -16.42 -38.54
C GLN A 618 -19.83 -16.57 -37.85
N TRP A 619 -19.59 -15.84 -36.75
CA TRP A 619 -18.37 -15.96 -35.96
C TRP A 619 -18.68 -16.34 -34.51
N PRO A 620 -19.07 -17.61 -34.26
CA PRO A 620 -19.35 -18.09 -32.91
C PRO A 620 -18.04 -18.24 -32.12
N GLU A 621 -17.77 -17.34 -31.18
CA GLU A 621 -16.51 -17.31 -30.41
C GLU A 621 -16.42 -18.48 -29.43
N ALA A 622 -17.52 -18.80 -28.73
CA ALA A 622 -17.60 -19.94 -27.81
C ALA A 622 -18.17 -21.22 -28.46
N GLY A 623 -18.56 -21.15 -29.73
CA GLY A 623 -19.40 -22.16 -30.37
C GLY A 623 -20.88 -21.75 -30.36
N LEU A 624 -21.75 -22.68 -30.74
CA LEU A 624 -23.20 -22.47 -30.81
C LEU A 624 -23.89 -23.37 -29.81
N GLU A 625 -24.70 -22.79 -28.94
CA GLU A 625 -25.39 -23.49 -27.87
C GLU A 625 -26.91 -23.38 -28.06
N LEU A 626 -27.61 -24.48 -27.85
CA LEU A 626 -29.07 -24.55 -27.88
C LEU A 626 -29.51 -25.00 -26.49
N TYR A 627 -30.24 -24.15 -25.78
CA TYR A 627 -30.79 -24.42 -24.46
C TYR A 627 -32.31 -24.31 -24.47
N ASP A 628 -32.93 -25.07 -23.58
CA ASP A 628 -34.32 -24.88 -23.17
C ASP A 628 -34.36 -24.07 -21.86
N GLU A 629 -35.49 -23.41 -21.57
CA GLU A 629 -35.64 -22.54 -20.38
C GLU A 629 -35.59 -23.30 -19.04
N SER A 630 -35.57 -24.64 -19.08
CA SER A 630 -35.54 -25.51 -17.91
C SER A 630 -34.78 -26.81 -18.23
N PRO A 631 -33.45 -26.77 -18.38
CA PRO A 631 -32.70 -27.98 -18.67
C PRO A 631 -32.80 -28.91 -17.46
N GLU A 632 -33.20 -30.16 -17.70
CA GLU A 632 -33.17 -31.18 -16.66
C GLU A 632 -31.71 -31.47 -16.29
N GLU A 633 -31.41 -31.61 -15.00
CA GLU A 633 -30.07 -32.02 -14.55
C GLU A 633 -29.73 -33.41 -15.11
N GLY A 634 -28.81 -33.44 -16.09
CA GLY A 634 -28.39 -34.65 -16.75
C GLY A 634 -26.91 -34.64 -17.12
N LYS A 635 -26.33 -35.83 -17.23
CA LYS A 635 -24.93 -35.97 -17.68
C LYS A 635 -24.81 -35.55 -19.14
N SER A 636 -23.97 -34.57 -19.43
CA SER A 636 -23.60 -34.23 -20.80
C SER A 636 -22.72 -35.34 -21.39
N THR A 637 -22.92 -35.63 -22.68
CA THR A 637 -22.11 -36.55 -23.47
C THR A 637 -21.44 -35.75 -24.57
N THR A 638 -20.11 -35.78 -24.62
CA THR A 638 -19.33 -35.16 -25.69
C THR A 638 -18.99 -36.19 -26.77
N SER A 639 -19.19 -35.82 -28.02
CA SER A 639 -18.76 -36.61 -29.16
C SER A 639 -18.30 -35.73 -30.32
N GLY A 640 -17.00 -35.75 -30.60
CA GLY A 640 -16.39 -34.83 -31.56
C GLY A 640 -16.63 -33.37 -31.16
N PRO A 641 -17.01 -32.48 -32.10
CA PRO A 641 -17.30 -31.07 -31.83
C PRO A 641 -18.64 -30.82 -31.13
N VAL A 642 -19.35 -31.85 -30.67
CA VAL A 642 -20.72 -31.71 -30.12
C VAL A 642 -20.78 -32.20 -28.70
N THR A 643 -21.31 -31.39 -27.79
CA THR A 643 -21.66 -31.79 -26.43
C THR A 643 -23.17 -31.71 -26.28
N ALA A 644 -23.82 -32.79 -25.86
CA ALA A 644 -25.27 -32.82 -25.69
C ALA A 644 -25.68 -33.39 -24.33
N GLY A 645 -26.70 -32.78 -23.72
CA GLY A 645 -27.38 -33.23 -22.52
C GLY A 645 -28.89 -32.99 -22.62
N PRO A 646 -29.69 -33.40 -21.63
CA PRO A 646 -31.12 -33.10 -21.60
C PRO A 646 -31.37 -31.59 -21.71
N GLY A 647 -32.10 -31.16 -22.74
CA GLY A 647 -32.41 -29.74 -22.97
C GLY A 647 -31.20 -28.85 -23.33
N HIS A 648 -30.04 -29.44 -23.68
CA HIS A 648 -28.85 -28.67 -24.05
C HIS A 648 -28.04 -29.33 -25.19
N VAL A 649 -27.69 -28.57 -26.23
CA VAL A 649 -26.73 -28.98 -27.27
C VAL A 649 -25.75 -27.85 -27.55
N MET A 650 -24.47 -28.11 -27.35
CA MET A 650 -23.36 -27.24 -27.70
C MET A 650 -22.61 -27.79 -28.92
N VAL A 651 -22.28 -26.90 -29.86
CA VAL A 651 -21.52 -27.17 -31.07
C VAL A 651 -20.27 -26.32 -31.06
N SER A 652 -19.14 -26.94 -30.75
CA SER A 652 -17.83 -26.32 -30.84
C SER A 652 -17.43 -26.15 -32.30
N THR A 653 -17.16 -24.91 -32.67
CA THR A 653 -16.56 -24.55 -33.96
C THR A 653 -15.14 -24.06 -33.71
N ASN A 654 -14.36 -23.81 -34.77
CA ASN A 654 -13.04 -23.22 -34.60
C ASN A 654 -13.17 -21.69 -34.57
N SER A 655 -12.89 -21.08 -33.42
CA SER A 655 -13.00 -19.64 -33.17
C SER A 655 -12.13 -18.78 -34.11
N ASP A 656 -11.11 -19.35 -34.73
CA ASP A 656 -10.25 -18.61 -35.67
C ASP A 656 -10.88 -18.42 -37.06
N PHE A 657 -12.00 -19.11 -37.33
CA PHE A 657 -12.63 -19.14 -38.65
C PHE A 657 -14.11 -18.78 -38.57
N HIS A 658 -14.59 -18.08 -39.59
CA HIS A 658 -16.03 -17.92 -39.76
C HIS A 658 -16.66 -19.23 -40.21
N VAL A 659 -17.96 -19.36 -39.94
CA VAL A 659 -18.75 -20.56 -40.21
C VAL A 659 -19.91 -20.24 -41.14
N CYS A 660 -20.01 -20.98 -42.24
CA CYS A 660 -21.13 -20.91 -43.16
C CYS A 660 -22.24 -21.83 -42.67
N VAL A 661 -23.29 -21.25 -42.09
CA VAL A 661 -24.35 -22.03 -41.44
C VAL A 661 -25.56 -22.22 -42.37
N THR A 662 -26.03 -23.46 -42.46
CA THR A 662 -27.30 -23.82 -43.09
C THR A 662 -28.17 -24.56 -42.07
N LEU A 663 -29.43 -24.16 -41.98
CA LEU A 663 -30.43 -24.64 -41.03
C LEU A 663 -31.55 -25.32 -41.80
N GLU A 664 -31.89 -26.56 -41.45
CA GLU A 664 -32.95 -27.32 -42.12
C GLU A 664 -33.85 -28.04 -41.11
N THR A 665 -35.16 -27.80 -41.19
CA THR A 665 -36.16 -28.50 -40.37
C THR A 665 -36.97 -29.45 -41.24
N TYR A 666 -37.17 -30.68 -40.79
CA TYR A 666 -37.92 -31.71 -41.50
C TYR A 666 -39.13 -32.22 -40.69
N THR A 667 -40.20 -32.62 -41.38
CA THR A 667 -41.39 -33.24 -40.76
C THR A 667 -41.17 -34.70 -40.38
N ARG A 668 -40.13 -35.34 -40.93
CA ARG A 668 -39.77 -36.75 -40.72
C ARG A 668 -38.25 -36.91 -40.80
N ARG A 669 -37.73 -38.02 -40.27
CA ARG A 669 -36.30 -38.34 -40.28
C ARG A 669 -35.72 -38.31 -41.71
N PRO A 670 -34.77 -37.41 -42.04
CA PRO A 670 -34.09 -37.40 -43.32
C PRO A 670 -33.04 -38.53 -43.40
N PRO A 671 -32.76 -39.06 -44.62
CA PRO A 671 -31.66 -40.01 -44.83
C PRO A 671 -30.32 -39.47 -44.30
N VAL A 672 -29.42 -40.37 -43.88
CA VAL A 672 -28.11 -39.96 -43.35
C VAL A 672 -27.14 -39.72 -44.49
N GLU A 673 -26.55 -38.52 -44.54
CA GLU A 673 -25.61 -38.09 -45.58
C GLU A 673 -24.20 -37.91 -45.03
N THR A 674 -23.33 -38.91 -45.18
CA THR A 674 -21.94 -38.83 -44.66
C THR A 674 -20.90 -38.41 -45.70
N LYS A 675 -21.25 -38.50 -46.99
CA LYS A 675 -20.32 -38.20 -48.09
C LYS A 675 -20.02 -36.71 -48.15
N GLY A 676 -18.73 -36.37 -48.19
CA GLY A 676 -18.26 -34.99 -48.26
C GLY A 676 -18.30 -34.23 -46.93
N TRP A 677 -18.71 -34.85 -45.82
CA TRP A 677 -18.70 -34.25 -44.48
C TRP A 677 -17.60 -34.86 -43.62
N ASP A 678 -16.96 -34.06 -42.77
CA ASP A 678 -15.90 -34.54 -41.87
C ASP A 678 -16.51 -35.19 -40.62
N ASN A 679 -17.50 -34.52 -40.03
CA ASN A 679 -18.23 -35.00 -38.86
C ASN A 679 -19.73 -34.97 -39.13
N VAL A 680 -20.41 -36.08 -38.81
CA VAL A 680 -21.88 -36.20 -38.86
C VAL A 680 -22.36 -36.83 -37.57
N ILE A 681 -22.95 -36.02 -36.71
CA ILE A 681 -23.34 -36.38 -35.35
C ILE A 681 -24.83 -36.10 -35.18
N GLU A 682 -25.56 -37.02 -34.56
CA GLU A 682 -27.00 -36.89 -34.32
C GLU A 682 -27.29 -37.04 -32.83
N VAL A 683 -27.87 -36.00 -32.23
CA VAL A 683 -28.18 -35.92 -30.79
C VAL A 683 -29.70 -35.81 -30.58
N GLY A 684 -30.16 -36.22 -29.40
CA GLY A 684 -31.54 -35.95 -28.98
C GLY A 684 -31.64 -34.62 -28.27
N TYR A 685 -32.77 -33.94 -28.44
CA TYR A 685 -33.08 -32.68 -27.77
C TYR A 685 -34.56 -32.67 -27.39
N ALA A 686 -34.86 -32.39 -26.13
CA ALA A 686 -36.23 -32.21 -25.66
C ALA A 686 -36.55 -30.72 -25.74
N ASN A 687 -37.51 -30.34 -26.59
CA ASN A 687 -37.97 -28.96 -26.74
C ASN A 687 -39.29 -28.77 -25.98
N GLN A 688 -39.23 -28.10 -24.83
CA GLN A 688 -40.35 -27.78 -23.96
C GLN A 688 -40.90 -26.38 -24.21
N SER A 689 -40.05 -25.40 -24.53
CA SER A 689 -40.47 -24.02 -24.83
C SER A 689 -41.35 -23.96 -26.09
N GLY A 690 -41.02 -24.76 -27.10
CA GLY A 690 -41.57 -24.67 -28.46
C GLY A 690 -40.62 -23.96 -29.41
N GLU A 691 -39.50 -23.42 -28.94
CA GLU A 691 -38.51 -22.67 -29.71
C GLU A 691 -37.14 -23.39 -29.65
N MET A 692 -36.41 -23.36 -30.75
CA MET A 692 -35.08 -23.96 -30.87
C MET A 692 -34.14 -23.05 -31.66
N SER A 693 -33.62 -22.02 -31.02
CA SER A 693 -32.55 -21.17 -31.57
C SER A 693 -31.19 -21.56 -30.97
N PHE A 694 -30.17 -21.63 -31.84
CA PHE A 694 -28.79 -21.72 -31.36
C PHE A 694 -28.29 -20.31 -31.09
N MET A 695 -27.63 -20.08 -29.97
CA MET A 695 -26.99 -18.82 -29.61
C MET A 695 -25.52 -19.00 -29.26
N ASP A 696 -24.72 -17.99 -29.55
CA ASP A 696 -23.38 -17.85 -28.99
C ASP A 696 -23.44 -16.90 -27.79
N GLY A 697 -23.16 -17.44 -26.60
CA GLY A 697 -23.21 -16.67 -25.36
C GLY A 697 -22.19 -15.53 -25.28
N LEU A 698 -21.16 -15.52 -26.13
CA LEU A 698 -20.17 -14.43 -26.17
C LEU A 698 -20.52 -13.36 -27.21
N SER A 699 -20.79 -13.74 -28.47
CA SER A 699 -21.11 -12.75 -29.51
C SER A 699 -22.55 -12.24 -29.46
N GLY A 700 -23.45 -12.92 -28.74
CA GLY A 700 -24.88 -12.64 -28.76
C GLY A 700 -25.57 -13.00 -30.08
N THR A 701 -24.86 -13.69 -30.98
CA THR A 701 -25.41 -14.17 -32.25
C THR A 701 -26.48 -15.22 -31.99
N GLU A 702 -27.70 -14.99 -32.45
CA GLU A 702 -28.80 -15.95 -32.38
C GLU A 702 -29.22 -16.43 -33.78
N LEU A 703 -29.29 -17.75 -33.95
CA LEU A 703 -29.69 -18.38 -35.19
C LEU A 703 -31.22 -18.53 -35.27
N PRO A 704 -31.81 -18.45 -36.48
CA PRO A 704 -33.24 -18.64 -36.68
C PRO A 704 -33.78 -19.94 -36.09
N ASP A 705 -34.97 -19.87 -35.48
CA ASP A 705 -35.66 -20.99 -34.84
C ASP A 705 -35.78 -22.23 -35.76
N LEU A 706 -35.36 -23.38 -35.24
CA LEU A 706 -35.39 -24.69 -35.89
C LEU A 706 -36.66 -25.49 -35.58
N SER A 707 -37.54 -25.00 -34.70
CA SER A 707 -38.78 -25.68 -34.33
C SER A 707 -39.70 -25.91 -35.53
N LEU A 708 -40.42 -27.04 -35.52
CA LEU A 708 -41.41 -27.32 -36.55
C LEU A 708 -42.72 -26.60 -36.21
N ASN A 709 -42.80 -25.31 -36.52
CA ASN A 709 -43.94 -24.43 -36.26
C ASN A 709 -44.30 -24.34 -34.75
N GLY A 710 -43.32 -24.09 -33.88
CA GLY A 710 -43.56 -23.97 -32.44
C GLY A 710 -43.85 -25.30 -31.73
N ARG A 711 -43.66 -26.44 -32.43
CA ARG A 711 -44.02 -27.75 -31.88
C ARG A 711 -43.06 -28.14 -30.76
N LYS A 712 -43.64 -28.42 -29.58
CA LYS A 712 -42.97 -29.03 -28.43
C LYS A 712 -42.77 -30.54 -28.61
N GLY A 713 -41.81 -31.10 -27.89
CA GLY A 713 -41.53 -32.54 -27.80
C GLY A 713 -40.09 -32.91 -28.16
N HIS A 714 -39.85 -34.21 -28.37
CA HIS A 714 -38.51 -34.71 -28.69
C HIS A 714 -38.14 -34.50 -30.16
N TYR A 715 -36.98 -33.89 -30.34
CA TYR A 715 -36.32 -33.70 -31.61
C TYR A 715 -35.02 -34.49 -31.67
N ARG A 716 -34.60 -34.78 -32.90
CA ARG A 716 -33.25 -35.20 -33.23
C ARG A 716 -32.59 -34.07 -33.98
N ILE A 717 -31.43 -33.65 -33.50
CA ILE A 717 -30.60 -32.62 -34.12
C ILE A 717 -29.41 -33.33 -34.75
N ARG A 718 -29.28 -33.24 -36.08
CA ARG A 718 -28.15 -33.79 -36.82
C ARG A 718 -27.26 -32.65 -37.31
N LEU A 719 -26.00 -32.71 -36.91
CA LEU A 719 -24.98 -31.73 -37.18
C LEU A 719 -23.99 -32.31 -38.19
N HIS A 720 -23.77 -31.56 -39.26
CA HIS A 720 -22.83 -31.87 -40.32
C HIS A 720 -21.78 -30.76 -40.35
N LEU A 721 -20.54 -31.09 -40.00
CA LEU A 721 -19.41 -30.16 -40.00
C LEU A 721 -18.38 -30.62 -41.02
N ALA A 722 -17.86 -29.69 -41.81
CA ALA A 722 -16.72 -29.94 -42.68
C ALA A 722 -15.90 -28.68 -42.93
N TRP A 723 -14.63 -28.87 -43.27
CA TRP A 723 -13.77 -27.82 -43.81
C TRP A 723 -14.00 -27.67 -45.32
N PHE A 724 -13.99 -26.42 -45.79
CA PHE A 724 -14.04 -26.08 -47.20
C PHE A 724 -12.73 -25.39 -47.61
N PRO A 725 -11.98 -25.97 -48.57
CA PRO A 725 -10.72 -25.39 -49.01
C PRO A 725 -10.96 -24.11 -49.82
N TRP A 726 -10.08 -23.13 -49.67
CA TRP A 726 -10.18 -21.84 -50.35
C TRP A 726 -8.81 -21.33 -50.79
N LYS A 727 -8.66 -20.97 -52.08
CA LYS A 727 -7.43 -20.40 -52.66
C LYS A 727 -6.12 -21.13 -52.28
N GLY A 728 -6.15 -22.46 -52.18
CA GLY A 728 -4.97 -23.27 -51.86
C GLY A 728 -4.76 -23.55 -50.37
N GLU A 729 -5.59 -23.00 -49.49
CA GLU A 729 -5.67 -23.37 -48.07
C GLU A 729 -6.63 -24.56 -47.90
N GLU A 730 -6.18 -25.63 -47.23
CA GLU A 730 -7.00 -26.82 -46.96
C GLU A 730 -8.17 -26.49 -46.01
N ASP A 731 -7.90 -25.68 -44.97
CA ASP A 731 -8.85 -25.30 -43.92
C ASP A 731 -9.34 -23.85 -44.14
N GLY A 732 -9.93 -23.56 -45.30
CA GLY A 732 -10.25 -22.18 -45.70
C GLY A 732 -11.45 -21.55 -44.96
N ILE A 733 -12.53 -22.31 -44.76
CA ILE A 733 -13.71 -21.92 -43.97
C ILE A 733 -14.44 -23.15 -43.44
N GLN A 734 -15.13 -23.03 -42.31
CA GLN A 734 -15.99 -24.10 -41.81
C GLN A 734 -17.38 -23.99 -42.43
N ARG A 735 -17.95 -25.12 -42.84
CA ARG A 735 -19.37 -25.20 -43.19
C ARG A 735 -20.11 -26.07 -42.19
N LEU A 736 -21.22 -25.54 -41.68
CA LEU A 736 -22.06 -26.18 -40.68
C LEU A 736 -23.47 -26.31 -41.22
N LEU A 737 -23.99 -27.54 -41.23
CA LEU A 737 -25.37 -27.83 -41.56
C LEU A 737 -26.05 -28.46 -40.34
N ILE A 738 -27.08 -27.78 -39.84
CA ILE A 738 -27.88 -28.19 -38.68
C ILE A 738 -29.24 -28.63 -39.18
N MET A 739 -29.57 -29.90 -38.97
CA MET A 739 -30.86 -30.46 -39.30
C MET A 739 -31.66 -30.76 -38.03
N ALA A 740 -32.92 -30.36 -37.98
CA ALA A 740 -33.84 -30.69 -36.88
C ALA A 740 -35.05 -31.47 -37.41
N TYR A 741 -35.45 -32.53 -36.72
CA TYR A 741 -36.67 -33.27 -37.05
C TYR A 741 -37.28 -33.99 -35.84
N PRO A 742 -38.60 -34.21 -35.80
CA PRO A 742 -39.24 -34.96 -34.72
C PRO A 742 -38.73 -36.40 -34.65
N GLY A 743 -38.34 -36.85 -33.46
CA GLY A 743 -37.91 -38.24 -33.26
C GLY A 743 -37.58 -38.53 -31.80
N PRO A 744 -37.92 -39.73 -31.29
CA PRO A 744 -37.61 -40.09 -29.90
C PRO A 744 -36.12 -40.43 -29.71
N GLY A 745 -35.64 -40.24 -28.49
CA GLY A 745 -34.37 -40.79 -27.99
C GLY A 745 -33.26 -39.76 -27.79
N ASP A 746 -32.55 -39.88 -26.66
CA ASP A 746 -31.54 -38.93 -26.19
C ASP A 746 -30.10 -39.38 -26.50
N LYS A 747 -29.94 -40.51 -27.16
CA LYS A 747 -28.62 -41.07 -27.47
C LYS A 747 -27.89 -40.25 -28.52
N VAL A 748 -26.63 -39.93 -28.25
CA VAL A 748 -25.69 -39.41 -29.25
C VAL A 748 -25.33 -40.54 -30.22
N VAL A 749 -25.48 -40.29 -31.52
CA VAL A 749 -25.18 -41.24 -32.60
C VAL A 749 -24.17 -40.61 -33.54
N ASN A 750 -23.01 -41.24 -33.67
CA ASN A 750 -21.96 -40.83 -34.59
C ASN A 750 -22.11 -41.59 -35.90
N HIS A 751 -22.50 -40.89 -36.97
CA HIS A 751 -22.60 -41.48 -38.30
C HIS A 751 -21.27 -41.42 -39.04
N ARG A 752 -20.46 -40.39 -38.74
CA ARG A 752 -19.08 -40.25 -39.20
C ARG A 752 -18.32 -39.35 -38.23
N LEU A 753 -17.13 -39.79 -37.83
CA LEU A 753 -16.22 -39.01 -37.01
C LEU A 753 -14.83 -39.15 -37.65
N ILE A 754 -14.21 -38.02 -37.97
CA ILE A 754 -12.77 -37.97 -38.24
C ILE A 754 -12.16 -37.47 -36.93
N ASP A 755 -11.42 -38.32 -36.22
CA ASP A 755 -10.82 -38.01 -34.91
C ASP A 755 -9.93 -36.75 -35.02
N GLY A 756 -10.53 -35.61 -34.67
CA GLY A 756 -9.89 -34.30 -34.73
C GLY A 756 -8.89 -34.05 -33.60
N GLU A 757 -8.81 -34.92 -32.58
CA GLU A 757 -7.89 -34.72 -31.45
C GLU A 757 -6.40 -34.72 -31.89
N SER A 758 -6.08 -35.38 -33.02
CA SER A 758 -4.73 -35.36 -33.60
C SER A 758 -4.45 -34.18 -34.55
N THR A 759 -5.45 -33.42 -34.99
CA THR A 759 -5.31 -32.24 -35.86
C THR A 759 -5.56 -30.92 -35.12
N PHE A 760 -6.48 -30.90 -34.16
CA PHE A 760 -6.88 -29.72 -33.38
C PHE A 760 -5.75 -29.23 -32.45
N ASN A 761 -4.99 -30.15 -31.83
CA ASN A 761 -3.81 -29.80 -31.00
C ASN A 761 -2.48 -29.77 -31.77
N ARG A 762 -2.37 -30.43 -32.93
CA ARG A 762 -1.09 -30.58 -33.66
C ARG A 762 -0.81 -29.44 -34.64
N ARG A 763 -1.83 -28.62 -34.97
CA ARG A 763 -1.72 -27.45 -35.87
C ARG A 763 -1.65 -26.09 -35.15
N LYS A 764 -1.58 -26.06 -33.81
CA LYS A 764 -1.10 -24.91 -33.01
C LYS A 764 0.42 -24.69 -33.12
N LYS A 765 1.01 -24.93 -34.29
CA LYS A 765 2.36 -24.44 -34.60
C LYS A 765 2.18 -22.97 -35.01
N PRO A 766 2.89 -22.02 -34.40
CA PRO A 766 2.73 -20.62 -34.76
C PRO A 766 3.00 -20.45 -36.25
N ALA A 767 2.00 -19.97 -36.98
CA ALA A 767 2.21 -19.41 -38.31
C ALA A 767 3.36 -18.40 -38.19
N GLY A 768 4.31 -18.49 -39.11
CA GLY A 768 5.63 -17.87 -39.02
C GLY A 768 5.59 -16.41 -38.59
N GLY A 769 6.56 -16.05 -37.77
CA GLY A 769 6.92 -14.65 -37.56
C GLY A 769 7.02 -13.95 -38.92
N LEU A 770 6.36 -12.80 -38.99
CA LEU A 770 6.56 -11.79 -40.04
C LEU A 770 8.06 -11.69 -40.38
N PRO A 771 8.45 -11.69 -41.66
CA PRO A 771 9.84 -11.49 -42.02
C PRO A 771 10.26 -10.11 -41.51
N GLY A 772 11.17 -10.11 -40.53
CA GLY A 772 11.81 -8.91 -40.03
C GLY A 772 12.37 -8.12 -41.21
N ARG A 773 11.75 -6.98 -41.50
CA ARG A 773 12.32 -5.95 -42.38
C ARG A 773 13.61 -5.49 -41.71
N GLY A 774 14.74 -6.03 -42.17
CA GLY A 774 16.05 -5.54 -41.83
C GLY A 774 16.18 -4.09 -42.31
N SER A 775 16.10 -3.14 -41.38
CA SER A 775 16.59 -1.79 -41.59
C SER A 775 18.11 -1.81 -41.44
N GLY A 776 18.81 -2.18 -42.50
CA GLY A 776 20.20 -1.81 -42.69
C GLY A 776 20.25 -0.47 -43.41
N VAL A 777 20.62 0.62 -42.72
CA VAL A 777 21.21 1.81 -43.32
C VAL A 777 22.29 2.34 -42.39
N ARG A 778 23.41 2.73 -43.02
CA ARG A 778 24.62 3.36 -42.49
C ARG A 778 24.34 4.66 -41.72
#